data_AF-A0A947MQI7-F1
#
_entry.id   AF-A0A947MQI7-F1
#
_cell.length_a   1.000
_cell.length_b   1.000
_cell.length_c   1.000
_cell.angle_alpha   90.00
_cell.angle_beta   90.00
_cell.angle_gamma   90.00
#
_symmetry.space_group_name_H-M   'P 1'
#
loop_
_entity.id
_entity.type
_entity.pdbx_description
1 polymer ?
#
loop_
_entity_poly.entity_id
_entity_poly.type
_entity_poly.pdbx_seq_one_letter_code
_entity_poly.pdbx_strand_id
1 'polypeptide(L)'
;MPTALICPSCAHENLADARFCTGCGGSLEARQTCPSCRKVQALSNRFCLGCGGELGASAWNAPPANGSVDDGVWNRAPDEFLRRVEPEECRSFLGNRSVLVPAGTVGLVVVDGVVERVLPPGERTTTTVFERVANFFTGRGRSTALFLLDSRPVPVPFTVETRPNAQGQSFRSQVLVTAHVPRGDKDSLGAFLTHVVGDRSGVAAADLFDLLRPDVVRQATLTLERLATSGELRYTDAEAALQDALGTLAKDRFGLRVAVALAPLAATMSFDLHLGTVASPRVRACSGCERELPVSLLFCDHCGARQEALILPERHCAQCGADVPQDSRFCNGCGTAWDGPAAGDLPLFSRDGEQLEVDIVLRARGLLSSPASGGASATSQAGDLRARLGAAVAGLVARHLRSVDFPVLATASGLAGIEGALEAGLPGALAPIGLSPDDVTVLDLRTRRGDWLLGARADLTRAREDLLLGREWLTQRTGELDLRALAFDVSLREQVVERDARLASRAAALAGETSEQALERQAQLERDRAAIADREAREALADQDARLRAAAAERGTTVDLTVLDAEERLAAARRANARGADSEQLDHSLSLASKRAEHAAELARHAAALQSDTSRLGADDSAYAARARALAEHEAAERKAALAAETADRDEARALEKLRGMTELDLQLDAADAAREQARIAALRGLTPAEALAAQAATLAGAPAGAAFAEALARLGEAQANAARVADAERHAAALAAVQGDHMDRVTRLAEQALGRGSSADAAYAQSLSAVTRVATARVTPPSVVAAVSVPSAEGGAPCKACGAALRASAAFCGACGAPVA
;
A
#
# COMPACT_ATOMS: atom_id res chain seq x y z
N MET A 1 -10.09 19.64 -45.90
CA MET A 1 -9.81 21.07 -46.02
C MET A 1 -8.88 21.49 -44.90
N PRO A 2 -7.79 22.23 -45.15
CA PRO A 2 -7.01 22.84 -44.08
C PRO A 2 -7.85 23.91 -43.37
N THR A 3 -7.74 23.99 -42.04
CA THR A 3 -8.50 24.94 -41.22
C THR A 3 -7.82 26.32 -41.26
N ALA A 4 -8.60 27.38 -41.43
CA ALA A 4 -8.08 28.75 -41.48
C ALA A 4 -7.55 29.22 -40.11
N LEU A 5 -6.61 30.18 -40.12
CA LEU A 5 -5.86 30.62 -38.95
C LEU A 5 -6.15 32.09 -38.63
N ILE A 6 -6.81 32.31 -37.48
CA ILE A 6 -7.25 33.65 -37.04
C ILE A 6 -6.10 34.39 -36.36
N CYS A 7 -5.87 35.65 -36.75
CA CYS A 7 -4.81 36.48 -36.19
C CYS A 7 -5.12 36.91 -34.75
N PRO A 8 -4.28 36.59 -33.75
CA PRO A 8 -4.52 36.99 -32.36
C PRO A 8 -4.35 38.50 -32.10
N SER A 9 -3.85 39.28 -33.08
CA SER A 9 -3.64 40.72 -32.95
C SER A 9 -4.71 41.60 -33.62
N CYS A 10 -5.54 41.05 -34.52
CA CYS A 10 -6.60 41.80 -35.21
C CYS A 10 -7.84 40.98 -35.60
N ALA A 11 -7.93 39.70 -35.20
CA ALA A 11 -8.98 38.76 -35.53
C ALA A 11 -9.23 38.49 -37.04
N HIS A 12 -8.38 39.00 -37.95
CA HIS A 12 -8.46 38.69 -39.38
C HIS A 12 -8.13 37.21 -39.63
N GLU A 13 -8.90 36.56 -40.49
CA GLU A 13 -8.74 35.16 -40.90
C GLU A 13 -7.68 35.04 -42.01
N ASN A 14 -6.79 34.05 -41.93
CA ASN A 14 -5.67 33.86 -42.85
C ASN A 14 -5.57 32.39 -43.29
N LEU A 15 -4.84 32.14 -44.37
CA LEU A 15 -4.51 30.78 -44.81
C LEU A 15 -3.67 30.04 -43.75
N ALA A 16 -3.81 28.72 -43.70
CA ALA A 16 -3.22 27.86 -42.66
C ALA A 16 -1.67 27.88 -42.61
N ASP A 17 -1.04 28.30 -43.70
CA ASP A 17 0.41 28.42 -43.91
C ASP A 17 0.93 29.87 -43.85
N ALA A 18 0.05 30.86 -43.60
CA ALA A 18 0.43 32.26 -43.55
C ALA A 18 1.29 32.59 -42.30
N ARG A 19 2.55 32.98 -42.50
CA ARG A 19 3.48 33.38 -41.41
C ARG A 19 3.25 34.80 -40.88
N PHE A 20 2.55 35.63 -41.64
CA PHE A 20 2.18 37.01 -41.29
C PHE A 20 0.73 37.28 -41.67
N CYS A 21 0.03 38.08 -40.87
CA CYS A 21 -1.36 38.41 -41.14
C CYS A 21 -1.49 39.40 -42.31
N THR A 22 -2.31 39.04 -43.30
CA THR A 22 -2.61 39.90 -44.46
C THR A 22 -3.31 41.20 -44.07
N GLY A 23 -4.10 41.19 -43.00
CA GLY A 23 -4.86 42.35 -42.54
C GLY A 23 -4.07 43.38 -41.71
N CYS A 24 -3.02 42.98 -40.98
CA CYS A 24 -2.29 43.89 -40.07
C CYS A 24 -0.75 43.79 -40.12
N GLY A 25 -0.18 42.88 -40.92
CA GLY A 25 1.27 42.62 -40.97
C GLY A 25 1.85 41.89 -39.75
N GLY A 26 1.07 41.69 -38.68
CA GLY A 26 1.51 41.00 -37.47
C GLY A 26 1.90 39.54 -37.73
N SER A 27 3.07 39.12 -37.25
CA SER A 27 3.53 37.73 -37.36
C SER A 27 2.58 36.77 -36.64
N LEU A 28 2.14 35.74 -37.37
CA LEU A 28 1.26 34.66 -36.94
C LEU A 28 2.03 33.46 -36.35
N GLU A 29 3.37 33.53 -36.32
CA GLU A 29 4.17 32.48 -35.71
C GLU A 29 3.82 32.32 -34.22
N ALA A 30 3.51 31.08 -33.83
CA ALA A 30 3.08 30.76 -32.49
C ALA A 30 4.16 31.13 -31.46
N ARG A 31 3.73 31.61 -30.29
CA ARG A 31 4.62 32.21 -29.28
C ARG A 31 4.50 31.50 -27.94
N GLN A 32 5.63 31.44 -27.25
CA GLN A 32 5.77 30.91 -25.89
C GLN A 32 6.24 32.03 -24.95
N THR A 33 5.93 31.91 -23.66
CA THR A 33 6.42 32.84 -22.62
C THR A 33 7.51 32.16 -21.82
N CYS A 34 8.65 32.81 -21.66
CA CYS A 34 9.78 32.23 -20.93
C CYS A 34 9.43 32.01 -19.44
N PRO A 35 9.60 30.80 -18.88
CA PRO A 35 9.30 30.57 -17.47
C PRO A 35 10.25 31.36 -16.55
N SER A 36 11.53 31.47 -16.93
CA SER A 36 12.59 32.10 -16.12
C SER A 36 12.52 33.63 -16.06
N CYS A 37 12.11 34.31 -17.15
CA CYS A 37 12.09 35.78 -17.22
C CYS A 37 10.82 36.43 -17.78
N ARG A 38 9.79 35.62 -18.10
CA ARG A 38 8.46 36.06 -18.60
C ARG A 38 8.44 36.89 -19.89
N LYS A 39 9.55 37.03 -20.62
CA LYS A 39 9.55 37.56 -21.99
C LYS A 39 8.85 36.59 -22.95
N VAL A 40 7.98 37.14 -23.81
CA VAL A 40 7.35 36.43 -24.93
C VAL A 40 8.38 36.21 -26.06
N GLN A 41 8.37 35.02 -26.64
CA GLN A 41 9.38 34.50 -27.58
C GLN A 41 8.69 33.66 -28.65
N ALA A 42 9.33 33.44 -29.81
CA ALA A 42 8.80 32.52 -30.82
C ALA A 42 8.93 31.06 -30.34
N LEU A 43 8.01 30.18 -30.75
CA LEU A 43 8.11 28.72 -30.48
C LEU A 43 9.26 28.03 -31.23
N SER A 44 9.91 28.72 -32.16
CA SER A 44 11.15 28.30 -32.82
C SER A 44 12.43 28.67 -32.05
N ASN A 45 12.36 29.58 -31.06
CA ASN A 45 13.52 30.01 -30.29
C ASN A 45 13.83 28.97 -29.20
N ARG A 46 14.82 28.09 -29.43
CA ARG A 46 15.26 27.08 -28.45
C ARG A 46 15.78 27.65 -27.11
N PHE A 47 16.18 28.91 -27.09
CA PHE A 47 16.72 29.61 -25.93
C PHE A 47 16.09 31.00 -25.81
N CYS A 48 15.97 31.53 -24.60
CA CYS A 48 15.42 32.86 -24.37
C CYS A 48 16.41 33.93 -24.78
N LEU A 49 16.09 34.66 -25.86
CA LEU A 49 16.80 35.88 -26.29
C LEU A 49 16.76 37.01 -25.23
N GLY A 50 16.09 36.80 -24.09
CA GLY A 50 16.03 37.72 -22.96
C GLY A 50 16.89 37.35 -21.75
N CYS A 51 17.19 36.07 -21.52
CA CYS A 51 17.89 35.60 -20.31
C CYS A 51 18.70 34.30 -20.48
N GLY A 52 18.89 33.80 -21.71
CA GLY A 52 19.62 32.56 -22.01
C GLY A 52 18.86 31.25 -21.75
N GLY A 53 18.02 31.18 -20.70
CA GLY A 53 17.30 29.95 -20.32
C GLY A 53 16.50 29.29 -21.44
N GLU A 54 16.49 27.95 -21.49
CA GLU A 54 15.90 27.16 -22.58
C GLU A 54 14.40 27.33 -22.75
N LEU A 55 13.93 27.16 -23.99
CA LEU A 55 12.57 27.44 -24.44
C LEU A 55 12.07 26.43 -25.48
N GLY A 56 11.58 25.29 -24.99
CA GLY A 56 10.64 24.46 -25.72
C GLY A 56 11.26 23.42 -26.66
N ALA A 57 11.23 22.18 -26.22
CA ALA A 57 11.22 20.99 -27.08
C ALA A 57 10.47 19.85 -26.38
N SER A 58 9.19 20.06 -26.04
CA SER A 58 8.32 19.02 -25.46
C SER A 58 7.87 18.02 -26.54
N ALA A 59 8.82 17.22 -27.03
CA ALA A 59 8.58 16.05 -27.87
C ALA A 59 9.74 15.03 -27.73
N TRP A 60 9.45 13.90 -27.09
CA TRP A 60 10.19 12.64 -27.25
C TRP A 60 11.71 12.67 -26.98
N ASN A 61 12.10 13.21 -25.83
CA ASN A 61 12.98 12.47 -24.93
C ASN A 61 12.34 12.48 -23.54
N ALA A 62 12.52 11.41 -22.78
CA ALA A 62 11.89 11.24 -21.48
C ALA A 62 12.47 12.21 -20.44
N PRO A 63 11.78 12.45 -19.30
CA PRO A 63 12.49 12.73 -18.05
C PRO A 63 13.51 11.61 -17.77
N PRO A 64 14.45 11.76 -16.82
CA PRO A 64 15.10 10.58 -16.27
C PRO A 64 13.99 9.61 -15.81
N ALA A 65 13.97 8.40 -16.36
CA ALA A 65 12.86 7.45 -16.16
C ALA A 65 12.73 7.00 -14.70
N ASN A 66 13.83 7.16 -13.96
CA ASN A 66 14.00 6.96 -12.54
C ASN A 66 14.31 8.34 -11.91
N GLY A 67 13.96 8.57 -10.65
CA GLY A 67 14.23 9.82 -9.93
C GLY A 67 15.71 9.97 -9.55
N SER A 68 15.98 10.81 -8.56
CA SER A 68 17.31 11.02 -7.98
C SER A 68 17.26 10.89 -6.45
N VAL A 69 18.40 10.61 -5.83
CA VAL A 69 18.57 10.76 -4.38
C VAL A 69 19.58 11.88 -4.14
N ASP A 70 19.08 13.06 -3.80
CA ASP A 70 19.86 14.29 -3.67
C ASP A 70 19.97 14.67 -2.18
N ASP A 71 21.19 14.94 -1.69
CA ASP A 71 21.48 15.13 -0.25
C ASP A 71 20.94 13.99 0.66
N GLY A 72 20.79 12.79 0.10
CA GLY A 72 20.21 11.64 0.78
C GLY A 72 18.67 11.67 0.90
N VAL A 73 17.97 12.49 0.11
CA VAL A 73 16.51 12.57 0.02
C VAL A 73 16.05 12.13 -1.36
N TRP A 74 15.08 11.22 -1.44
CA TRP A 74 14.60 10.67 -2.71
C TRP A 74 13.61 11.61 -3.41
N ASN A 75 14.09 12.27 -4.45
CA ASN A 75 13.29 13.02 -5.42
C ASN A 75 12.73 12.04 -6.46
N ARG A 76 11.75 11.26 -5.99
CA ARG A 76 11.02 10.21 -6.71
C ARG A 76 10.37 10.72 -8.00
N ALA A 77 10.63 10.05 -9.13
CA ALA A 77 9.92 10.35 -10.39
C ALA A 77 8.43 9.92 -10.30
N PRO A 78 7.50 10.49 -11.11
CA PRO A 78 6.05 10.28 -10.93
C PRO A 78 5.60 8.82 -10.83
N ASP A 79 6.15 7.94 -11.68
CA ASP A 79 5.79 6.52 -11.76
C ASP A 79 6.83 5.58 -11.12
N GLU A 80 7.99 6.09 -10.69
CA GLU A 80 9.06 5.30 -10.04
C GLU A 80 8.63 4.90 -8.63
N PHE A 81 8.50 3.59 -8.37
CA PHE A 81 8.13 3.08 -7.03
C PHE A 81 9.27 2.35 -6.32
N LEU A 82 10.39 2.09 -6.99
CA LEU A 82 11.63 1.68 -6.35
C LEU A 82 12.82 2.39 -6.99
N ARG A 83 13.77 2.81 -6.14
CA ARG A 83 15.06 3.38 -6.50
C ARG A 83 16.18 2.56 -5.86
N ARG A 84 17.23 2.23 -6.62
CA ARG A 84 18.53 1.82 -6.07
C ARG A 84 19.32 3.09 -5.77
N VAL A 85 19.86 3.19 -4.56
CA VAL A 85 20.66 4.34 -4.13
C VAL A 85 22.13 4.02 -4.34
N GLU A 86 22.82 4.81 -5.16
CA GLU A 86 24.25 4.62 -5.38
C GLU A 86 25.09 5.25 -4.24
N PRO A 87 26.31 4.76 -3.97
CA PRO A 87 27.14 5.24 -2.84
C PRO A 87 27.56 6.71 -2.88
N GLU A 88 27.30 7.39 -4.00
CA GLU A 88 27.57 8.81 -4.22
C GLU A 88 26.34 9.68 -3.91
N GLU A 89 25.14 9.25 -4.30
CA GLU A 89 23.84 9.84 -3.89
C GLU A 89 23.66 9.83 -2.36
N CYS A 90 24.29 8.87 -1.68
CA CYS A 90 24.30 8.80 -0.21
C CYS A 90 25.09 9.94 0.47
N ARG A 91 25.86 10.74 -0.27
CA ARG A 91 26.70 11.82 0.27
C ARG A 91 25.87 13.11 0.36
N SER A 92 25.72 13.63 1.57
CA SER A 92 25.30 15.02 1.74
C SER A 92 26.42 15.98 1.35
N PHE A 93 26.05 17.21 1.02
CA PHE A 93 26.95 18.33 0.71
C PHE A 93 27.99 18.60 1.81
N LEU A 94 27.69 18.25 3.06
CA LEU A 94 28.60 18.31 4.21
C LEU A 94 29.57 17.11 4.31
N GLY A 95 29.65 16.24 3.30
CA GLY A 95 30.51 15.05 3.24
C GLY A 95 30.03 13.86 4.08
N ASN A 96 29.17 14.11 5.08
CA ASN A 96 28.50 13.05 5.85
C ASN A 96 27.62 12.19 4.94
N ARG A 97 27.67 10.86 5.10
CA ARG A 97 26.84 9.93 4.35
C ARG A 97 25.60 9.54 5.14
N SER A 98 24.43 9.91 4.64
CA SER A 98 23.14 9.61 5.24
C SER A 98 22.05 9.66 4.18
N VAL A 99 21.24 8.61 4.11
CA VAL A 99 19.97 8.58 3.37
C VAL A 99 18.83 8.60 4.38
N LEU A 100 17.91 9.55 4.23
CA LEU A 100 16.62 9.57 4.91
C LEU A 100 15.66 8.66 4.14
N VAL A 101 14.95 7.76 4.83
CA VAL A 101 13.81 7.02 4.26
C VAL A 101 12.57 7.92 4.33
N PRO A 102 11.98 8.42 3.21
CA PRO A 102 10.81 9.29 3.27
C PRO A 102 9.57 8.62 3.87
N ALA A 103 8.62 9.43 4.37
CA ALA A 103 7.31 8.95 4.80
C ALA A 103 6.60 8.17 3.68
N GLY A 104 5.94 7.06 4.02
CA GLY A 104 5.31 6.16 3.03
C GLY A 104 6.26 5.20 2.31
N THR A 105 7.58 5.32 2.50
CA THR A 105 8.59 4.44 1.88
C THR A 105 9.31 3.57 2.92
N VAL A 106 10.02 2.53 2.47
CA VAL A 106 10.94 1.73 3.30
C VAL A 106 12.31 1.65 2.63
N GLY A 107 13.37 1.63 3.44
CA GLY A 107 14.73 1.34 2.97
C GLY A 107 15.05 -0.15 3.05
N LEU A 108 15.76 -0.69 2.08
CA LEU A 108 16.18 -2.10 2.04
C LEU A 108 17.71 -2.16 1.94
N VAL A 109 18.37 -2.67 2.97
CA VAL A 109 19.81 -2.97 2.96
C VAL A 109 19.99 -4.43 2.54
N VAL A 110 20.70 -4.62 1.42
CA VAL A 110 20.96 -5.91 0.79
C VAL A 110 22.45 -6.19 0.85
N VAL A 111 22.85 -7.42 1.19
CA VAL A 111 24.24 -7.89 1.16
C VAL A 111 24.28 -9.26 0.48
N ASP A 112 25.16 -9.41 -0.51
CA ASP A 112 25.31 -10.64 -1.30
C ASP A 112 23.97 -11.12 -1.92
N GLY A 113 23.11 -10.17 -2.29
CA GLY A 113 21.77 -10.43 -2.85
C GLY A 113 20.66 -10.69 -1.81
N VAL A 114 20.98 -10.80 -0.52
CA VAL A 114 20.02 -11.11 0.57
C VAL A 114 19.63 -9.85 1.34
N VAL A 115 18.35 -9.70 1.67
CA VAL A 115 17.82 -8.55 2.46
C VAL A 115 18.22 -8.68 3.94
N GLU A 116 19.34 -8.06 4.30
CA GLU A 116 19.86 -8.07 5.68
C GLU A 116 18.97 -7.24 6.61
N ARG A 117 18.53 -6.06 6.20
CA ARG A 117 17.76 -5.14 7.05
C ARG A 117 16.72 -4.35 6.24
N VAL A 118 15.53 -4.19 6.84
CA VAL A 118 14.51 -3.22 6.41
C VAL A 118 14.56 -2.02 7.35
N LEU A 119 14.44 -0.82 6.78
CA LEU A 119 14.49 0.47 7.47
C LEU A 119 13.09 1.11 7.40
N PRO A 120 12.46 1.47 8.53
CA PRO A 120 11.15 2.11 8.55
C PRO A 120 11.19 3.56 8.01
N PRO A 121 10.02 4.12 7.62
CA PRO A 121 9.91 5.53 7.26
C PRO A 121 10.42 6.43 8.38
N GLY A 122 11.15 7.49 8.01
CA GLY A 122 11.73 8.45 8.94
C GLY A 122 13.11 8.06 9.51
N GLU A 123 13.60 6.83 9.34
CA GLU A 123 14.98 6.51 9.72
C GLU A 123 15.96 7.23 8.78
N ARG A 124 16.88 8.03 9.36
CA ARG A 124 18.11 8.44 8.69
C ARG A 124 19.17 7.36 8.94
N THR A 125 19.68 6.77 7.87
CA THR A 125 20.89 5.95 7.94
C THR A 125 22.08 6.80 8.40
N THR A 126 22.91 6.24 9.27
CA THR A 126 24.06 6.91 9.89
C THR A 126 25.36 6.20 9.52
N THR A 127 26.49 6.88 9.75
CA THR A 127 27.83 6.31 9.50
C THR A 127 28.03 4.95 10.18
N THR A 128 27.50 4.72 11.38
CA THR A 128 27.65 3.42 12.10
C THR A 128 26.71 2.31 11.63
N VAL A 129 25.68 2.63 10.83
CA VAL A 129 24.93 1.64 10.03
C VAL A 129 25.77 1.30 8.79
N PHE A 130 26.38 2.31 8.18
CA PHE A 130 27.19 2.20 6.96
C PHE A 130 28.61 1.61 7.17
N GLU A 131 29.20 1.73 8.35
CA GLU A 131 30.53 1.18 8.70
C GLU A 131 30.48 -0.33 8.94
N ARG A 132 29.38 -0.84 9.50
CA ARG A 132 29.09 -2.28 9.54
C ARG A 132 28.92 -2.88 8.14
N VAL A 133 28.69 -2.03 7.15
CA VAL A 133 28.48 -2.38 5.74
C VAL A 133 29.51 -1.64 4.87
N ALA A 134 30.75 -1.51 5.36
CA ALA A 134 31.85 -0.74 4.75
C ALA A 134 32.14 -1.11 3.27
N ASN A 135 31.74 -2.30 2.85
CA ASN A 135 31.96 -2.83 1.52
C ASN A 135 31.13 -2.08 0.46
N PHE A 136 29.96 -1.54 0.83
CA PHE A 136 29.12 -0.66 -0.01
C PHE A 136 29.87 0.59 -0.52
N PHE A 137 30.74 1.17 0.31
CA PHE A 137 31.48 2.40 -0.03
C PHE A 137 32.91 2.16 -0.53
N THR A 138 33.40 0.92 -0.43
CA THR A 138 34.79 0.57 -0.82
C THR A 138 34.84 -0.34 -2.04
N GLY A 139 33.71 -0.92 -2.47
CA GLY A 139 33.61 -1.78 -3.65
C GLY A 139 34.41 -3.08 -3.57
N ARG A 140 34.87 -3.47 -2.37
CA ARG A 140 35.83 -4.57 -2.18
C ARG A 140 35.25 -5.71 -1.35
N GLY A 141 34.72 -6.70 -2.06
CA GLY A 141 34.26 -7.98 -1.52
C GLY A 141 32.86 -7.86 -0.91
N ARG A 142 31.92 -8.67 -1.40
CA ARG A 142 30.47 -8.58 -1.15
C ARG A 142 29.78 -7.41 -1.84
N SER A 143 28.69 -7.71 -2.54
CA SER A 143 27.83 -6.74 -3.21
C SER A 143 26.74 -6.27 -2.25
N THR A 144 27.01 -5.18 -1.55
CA THR A 144 25.94 -4.45 -0.85
C THR A 144 25.18 -3.57 -1.85
N ALA A 145 23.86 -3.49 -1.71
CA ALA A 145 23.03 -2.44 -2.30
C ALA A 145 22.09 -1.83 -1.25
N LEU A 146 21.72 -0.56 -1.44
CA LEU A 146 20.65 0.11 -0.72
C LEU A 146 19.54 0.42 -1.71
N PHE A 147 18.31 0.09 -1.38
CA PHE A 147 17.13 0.48 -2.15
C PHE A 147 16.17 1.31 -1.30
N LEU A 148 15.49 2.26 -1.93
CA LEU A 148 14.31 2.93 -1.39
C LEU A 148 13.10 2.44 -2.17
N LEU A 149 12.07 2.04 -1.44
CA LEU A 149 10.86 1.41 -1.96
C LEU A 149 9.65 2.20 -1.47
N ASP A 150 8.89 2.77 -2.40
CA ASP A 150 7.55 3.28 -2.13
C ASP A 150 6.65 2.11 -1.75
N SER A 151 6.01 2.21 -0.59
CA SER A 151 5.24 1.10 -0.03
C SER A 151 3.74 1.23 -0.28
N ARG A 152 3.32 2.18 -1.13
CA ARG A 152 1.95 2.33 -1.64
C ARG A 152 1.60 1.21 -2.64
N PRO A 153 0.32 0.82 -2.76
CA PRO A 153 -0.11 -0.11 -3.81
C PRO A 153 0.10 0.50 -5.21
N VAL A 154 0.56 -0.31 -6.16
CA VAL A 154 0.77 0.11 -7.57
C VAL A 154 -0.37 -0.48 -8.43
N PRO A 155 -1.33 0.33 -8.89
CA PRO A 155 -2.44 -0.14 -9.73
C PRO A 155 -1.99 -0.35 -11.19
N VAL A 156 -2.05 -1.59 -11.68
CA VAL A 156 -1.54 -1.99 -13.00
C VAL A 156 -2.69 -2.51 -13.88
N PRO A 157 -3.14 -1.76 -14.90
CA PRO A 157 -4.32 -2.12 -15.69
C PRO A 157 -4.01 -2.87 -16.99
N PHE A 158 -4.82 -3.86 -17.31
CA PHE A 158 -4.75 -4.66 -18.53
C PHE A 158 -6.12 -4.73 -19.22
N THR A 159 -6.12 -4.90 -20.54
CA THR A 159 -7.33 -5.27 -21.30
C THR A 159 -7.13 -6.65 -21.88
N VAL A 160 -8.14 -7.50 -21.70
CA VAL A 160 -8.12 -8.91 -22.12
C VAL A 160 -9.36 -9.17 -22.97
N GLU A 161 -9.18 -9.95 -24.03
CA GLU A 161 -10.26 -10.40 -24.91
C GLU A 161 -10.16 -11.92 -25.06
N THR A 162 -11.26 -12.63 -24.83
CA THR A 162 -11.31 -14.08 -25.07
C THR A 162 -11.47 -14.36 -26.56
N ARG A 163 -11.14 -15.58 -26.96
CA ARG A 163 -11.63 -16.12 -28.24
C ARG A 163 -13.16 -16.23 -28.20
N PRO A 164 -13.82 -16.25 -29.37
CA PRO A 164 -15.23 -16.59 -29.46
C PRO A 164 -15.49 -17.98 -28.87
N ASN A 165 -16.46 -18.09 -27.96
CA ASN A 165 -16.94 -19.38 -27.43
C ASN A 165 -17.72 -20.17 -28.49
N ALA A 166 -18.24 -21.35 -28.12
CA ALA A 166 -19.05 -22.18 -29.02
C ALA A 166 -20.37 -21.52 -29.50
N GLN A 167 -20.77 -20.39 -28.92
CA GLN A 167 -21.93 -19.58 -29.32
C GLN A 167 -21.52 -18.32 -30.13
N GLY A 168 -20.22 -18.16 -30.44
CA GLY A 168 -19.68 -17.02 -31.20
C GLY A 168 -19.41 -15.76 -30.36
N GLN A 169 -19.56 -15.81 -29.03
CA GLN A 169 -19.37 -14.67 -28.14
C GLN A 169 -17.91 -14.57 -27.69
N SER A 170 -17.26 -13.41 -27.88
CA SER A 170 -16.03 -13.04 -27.16
C SER A 170 -16.35 -12.14 -25.97
N PHE A 171 -15.60 -12.30 -24.88
CA PHE A 171 -15.71 -11.49 -23.68
C PHE A 171 -14.51 -10.55 -23.62
N ARG A 172 -14.77 -9.24 -23.55
CA ARG A 172 -13.75 -8.21 -23.46
C ARG A 172 -13.83 -7.50 -22.12
N SER A 173 -12.77 -7.62 -21.34
CA SER A 173 -12.74 -7.24 -19.92
C SER A 173 -11.51 -6.39 -19.62
N GLN A 174 -11.63 -5.52 -18.62
CA GLN A 174 -10.51 -4.81 -18.01
C GLN A 174 -10.14 -5.51 -16.70
N VAL A 175 -8.86 -5.86 -16.55
CA VAL A 175 -8.29 -6.47 -15.35
C VAL A 175 -7.41 -5.40 -14.69
N LEU A 176 -7.72 -4.99 -13.47
CA LEU A 176 -6.81 -4.19 -12.66
C LEU A 176 -6.09 -5.11 -11.69
N VAL A 177 -4.76 -5.15 -11.78
CA VAL A 177 -3.91 -5.87 -10.82
C VAL A 177 -3.20 -4.82 -9.98
N THR A 178 -3.62 -4.68 -8.72
CA THR A 178 -2.95 -3.80 -7.76
C THR A 178 -1.84 -4.59 -7.09
N ALA A 179 -0.59 -4.17 -7.27
CA ALA A 179 0.57 -4.84 -6.72
C ALA A 179 1.04 -4.18 -5.43
N HIS A 180 1.36 -5.01 -4.43
CA HIS A 180 1.83 -4.61 -3.12
C HIS A 180 3.16 -5.31 -2.85
N VAL A 181 4.24 -4.54 -2.69
CA VAL A 181 5.53 -5.10 -2.26
C VAL A 181 5.45 -5.38 -0.75
N PRO A 182 5.63 -6.63 -0.28
CA PRO A 182 5.29 -7.00 1.08
C PRO A 182 6.27 -6.41 2.11
N ARG A 183 5.72 -5.66 3.07
CA ARG A 183 6.51 -5.02 4.13
C ARG A 183 6.98 -6.07 5.14
N GLY A 184 8.29 -6.13 5.38
CA GLY A 184 8.92 -6.97 6.43
C GLY A 184 9.19 -8.43 6.07
N ASP A 185 8.59 -8.96 5.01
CA ASP A 185 8.85 -10.31 4.50
C ASP A 185 10.14 -10.32 3.66
N LYS A 186 11.26 -10.70 4.30
CA LYS A 186 12.60 -10.67 3.71
C LYS A 186 12.76 -11.57 2.48
N ASP A 187 12.09 -12.72 2.47
CA ASP A 187 12.24 -13.71 1.40
C ASP A 187 11.48 -13.26 0.16
N SER A 188 10.25 -12.77 0.35
CA SER A 188 9.50 -12.10 -0.73
C SER A 188 10.21 -10.83 -1.22
N LEU A 189 10.78 -10.01 -0.33
CA LEU A 189 11.59 -8.84 -0.74
C LEU A 189 12.85 -9.25 -1.52
N GLY A 190 13.53 -10.33 -1.12
CA GLY A 190 14.69 -10.88 -1.86
C GLY A 190 14.30 -11.39 -3.25
N ALA A 191 13.19 -12.12 -3.37
CA ALA A 191 12.65 -12.56 -4.65
C ALA A 191 12.26 -11.37 -5.55
N PHE A 192 11.64 -10.33 -4.99
CA PHE A 192 11.29 -9.10 -5.70
C PHE A 192 12.53 -8.36 -6.23
N LEU A 193 13.55 -8.16 -5.40
CA LEU A 193 14.80 -7.52 -5.85
C LEU A 193 15.54 -8.37 -6.90
N THR A 194 15.52 -9.69 -6.76
CA THR A 194 16.21 -10.60 -7.71
C THR A 194 15.49 -10.75 -9.04
N HIS A 195 14.15 -10.84 -9.05
CA HIS A 195 13.36 -11.18 -10.24
C HIS A 195 12.62 -9.99 -10.88
N VAL A 196 12.44 -8.89 -10.14
CA VAL A 196 11.91 -7.63 -10.71
C VAL A 196 13.02 -6.60 -10.89
N VAL A 197 13.80 -6.26 -9.86
CA VAL A 197 14.77 -5.15 -9.99
C VAL A 197 15.99 -5.56 -10.83
N GLY A 198 16.69 -6.63 -10.44
CA GLY A 198 17.94 -7.04 -11.07
C GLY A 198 18.99 -5.93 -11.02
N ASP A 199 19.67 -5.68 -12.15
CA ASP A 199 20.70 -4.64 -12.27
C ASP A 199 20.14 -3.21 -12.47
N ARG A 200 18.81 -3.02 -12.42
CA ARG A 200 18.18 -1.70 -12.67
C ARG A 200 18.42 -0.71 -11.53
N SER A 201 18.69 0.55 -11.88
CA SER A 201 18.80 1.66 -10.91
C SER A 201 17.45 2.14 -10.36
N GLY A 202 16.34 1.75 -10.97
CA GLY A 202 14.98 2.04 -10.53
C GLY A 202 13.96 1.20 -11.27
N VAL A 203 12.73 1.18 -10.77
CA VAL A 203 11.59 0.46 -11.37
C VAL A 203 10.34 1.35 -11.28
N ALA A 204 9.70 1.56 -12.42
CA ALA A 204 8.47 2.32 -12.56
C ALA A 204 7.24 1.42 -12.75
N ALA A 205 6.04 1.97 -12.57
CA ALA A 205 4.78 1.26 -12.78
C ALA A 205 4.67 0.63 -14.20
N ALA A 206 5.31 1.25 -15.21
CA ALA A 206 5.41 0.73 -16.56
C ALA A 206 6.26 -0.56 -16.67
N ASP A 207 7.38 -0.65 -15.94
CA ASP A 207 8.20 -1.86 -15.88
C ASP A 207 7.42 -3.03 -15.28
N LEU A 208 6.62 -2.74 -14.25
CA LEU A 208 5.78 -3.73 -13.57
C LEU A 208 4.62 -4.18 -14.45
N PHE A 209 4.05 -3.27 -15.24
CA PHE A 209 3.06 -3.59 -16.27
C PHE A 209 3.61 -4.55 -17.32
N ASP A 210 4.76 -4.28 -17.94
CA ASP A 210 5.31 -5.16 -18.96
C ASP A 210 5.82 -6.50 -18.40
N LEU A 211 6.26 -6.53 -17.13
CA LEU A 211 6.62 -7.77 -16.42
C LEU A 211 5.41 -8.65 -16.08
N LEU A 212 4.29 -8.06 -15.64
CA LEU A 212 3.08 -8.79 -15.29
C LEU A 212 2.22 -9.16 -16.52
N ARG A 213 2.25 -8.35 -17.59
CA ARG A 213 1.42 -8.51 -18.80
C ARG A 213 1.34 -9.96 -19.32
N PRO A 214 2.44 -10.72 -19.50
CA PRO A 214 2.37 -12.02 -20.14
C PRO A 214 1.57 -13.04 -19.33
N ASP A 215 1.75 -13.05 -17.99
CA ASP A 215 1.05 -13.97 -17.11
C ASP A 215 -0.36 -13.48 -16.78
N VAL A 216 -0.59 -12.17 -16.60
CA VAL A 216 -1.94 -11.62 -16.37
C VAL A 216 -2.86 -11.87 -17.57
N VAL A 217 -2.43 -11.53 -18.79
CA VAL A 217 -3.25 -11.74 -20.00
C VAL A 217 -3.51 -13.24 -20.21
N ARG A 218 -2.49 -14.09 -20.06
CA ARG A 218 -2.61 -15.54 -20.19
C ARG A 218 -3.59 -16.15 -19.19
N GLN A 219 -3.45 -15.84 -17.90
CA GLN A 219 -4.34 -16.40 -16.88
C GLN A 219 -5.76 -15.85 -17.01
N ALA A 220 -5.92 -14.55 -17.31
CA ALA A 220 -7.22 -13.94 -17.55
C ALA A 220 -7.96 -14.62 -18.72
N THR A 221 -7.33 -14.77 -19.89
CA THR A 221 -7.93 -15.51 -21.02
C THR A 221 -8.28 -16.95 -20.61
N LEU A 222 -7.38 -17.69 -19.95
CA LEU A 222 -7.59 -19.08 -19.53
C LEU A 222 -8.62 -19.27 -18.41
N THR A 223 -8.98 -18.23 -17.65
CA THR A 223 -10.03 -18.27 -16.63
C THR A 223 -11.37 -17.82 -17.21
N LEU A 224 -11.38 -16.74 -17.99
CA LEU A 224 -12.58 -16.24 -18.67
C LEU A 224 -13.13 -17.27 -19.67
N GLU A 225 -12.29 -17.87 -20.53
CA GLU A 225 -12.71 -18.91 -21.50
C GLU A 225 -13.26 -20.17 -20.80
N ARG A 226 -12.66 -20.55 -19.67
CA ARG A 226 -13.07 -21.73 -18.88
C ARG A 226 -14.44 -21.53 -18.24
N LEU A 227 -14.68 -20.37 -17.63
CA LEU A 227 -15.95 -20.08 -16.97
C LEU A 227 -17.07 -19.73 -17.96
N ALA A 228 -16.73 -19.10 -19.09
CA ALA A 228 -17.67 -18.94 -20.21
C ALA A 228 -18.09 -20.28 -20.85
N THR A 229 -17.28 -21.34 -20.71
CA THR A 229 -17.64 -22.69 -21.20
C THR A 229 -18.73 -23.35 -20.35
N SER A 230 -18.87 -22.97 -19.07
CA SER A 230 -19.96 -23.42 -18.18
C SER A 230 -21.32 -22.73 -18.41
N GLY A 231 -21.41 -21.76 -19.32
CA GLY A 231 -22.65 -21.06 -19.67
C GLY A 231 -22.56 -19.56 -19.47
N GLU A 232 -22.96 -19.07 -18.30
CA GLU A 232 -22.95 -17.64 -17.95
C GLU A 232 -21.64 -17.25 -17.26
N LEU A 233 -20.93 -16.26 -17.80
CA LEU A 233 -19.69 -15.74 -17.22
C LEU A 233 -19.99 -14.83 -16.02
N ARG A 234 -19.89 -15.38 -14.81
CA ARG A 234 -19.88 -14.61 -13.57
C ARG A 234 -18.52 -13.97 -13.35
N TYR A 235 -18.52 -12.66 -13.17
CA TYR A 235 -17.28 -11.88 -13.06
C TYR A 235 -16.62 -12.04 -11.68
N THR A 236 -17.42 -12.14 -10.61
CA THR A 236 -16.95 -12.46 -9.25
C THR A 236 -16.21 -13.81 -9.21
N ASP A 237 -16.81 -14.86 -9.78
CA ASP A 237 -16.19 -16.20 -9.85
C ASP A 237 -14.88 -16.17 -10.68
N ALA A 238 -14.86 -15.43 -11.79
CA ALA A 238 -13.68 -15.27 -12.65
C ALA A 238 -12.57 -14.46 -11.97
N GLU A 239 -12.92 -13.46 -11.18
CA GLU A 239 -12.00 -12.62 -10.45
C GLU A 239 -11.41 -13.36 -9.24
N ALA A 240 -12.21 -14.09 -8.46
CA ALA A 240 -11.71 -14.94 -7.38
C ALA A 240 -10.72 -16.00 -7.89
N ALA A 241 -11.04 -16.64 -9.03
CA ALA A 241 -10.13 -17.58 -9.69
C ALA A 241 -8.87 -16.91 -10.27
N LEU A 242 -8.92 -15.62 -10.62
CA LEU A 242 -7.73 -14.84 -11.02
C LEU A 242 -6.91 -14.36 -9.83
N GLN A 243 -7.55 -14.01 -8.72
CA GLN A 243 -6.92 -13.61 -7.47
C GLN A 243 -6.05 -14.74 -6.90
N ASP A 244 -6.54 -15.97 -6.92
CA ASP A 244 -5.78 -17.16 -6.51
C ASP A 244 -4.60 -17.45 -7.47
N ALA A 245 -4.90 -17.53 -8.78
CA ALA A 245 -3.90 -17.88 -9.80
C ALA A 245 -2.79 -16.84 -9.97
N LEU A 246 -3.12 -15.54 -9.90
CA LEU A 246 -2.15 -14.45 -9.99
C LEU A 246 -1.53 -14.13 -8.63
N GLY A 247 -2.26 -14.27 -7.52
CA GLY A 247 -1.73 -14.12 -6.17
C GLY A 247 -0.59 -15.09 -5.87
N THR A 248 -0.79 -16.37 -6.18
CA THR A 248 0.24 -17.41 -6.04
C THR A 248 1.41 -17.15 -7.00
N LEU A 249 1.14 -16.92 -8.28
CA LEU A 249 2.19 -16.70 -9.29
C LEU A 249 3.03 -15.46 -9.00
N ALA A 250 2.41 -14.33 -8.64
CA ALA A 250 3.13 -13.09 -8.36
C ALA A 250 3.99 -13.19 -7.09
N LYS A 251 3.52 -13.92 -6.08
CA LYS A 251 4.29 -14.16 -4.86
C LYS A 251 5.49 -15.05 -5.14
N ASP A 252 5.26 -16.23 -5.71
CA ASP A 252 6.31 -17.25 -5.85
C ASP A 252 7.35 -16.88 -6.93
N ARG A 253 6.96 -16.11 -7.96
CA ARG A 253 7.84 -15.69 -9.06
C ARG A 253 8.49 -14.32 -8.85
N PHE A 254 7.78 -13.38 -8.23
CA PHE A 254 8.20 -11.98 -8.17
C PHE A 254 8.21 -11.40 -6.74
N GLY A 255 7.91 -12.18 -5.70
CA GLY A 255 7.85 -11.69 -4.33
C GLY A 255 6.72 -10.69 -4.06
N LEU A 256 5.76 -10.57 -4.97
CA LEU A 256 4.69 -9.58 -4.93
C LEU A 256 3.39 -10.18 -4.37
N ARG A 257 2.67 -9.42 -3.56
CA ARG A 257 1.25 -9.68 -3.31
C ARG A 257 0.45 -8.88 -4.32
N VAL A 258 -0.63 -9.44 -4.86
CA VAL A 258 -1.52 -8.74 -5.78
C VAL A 258 -2.98 -8.84 -5.32
N ALA A 259 -3.73 -7.77 -5.55
CA ALA A 259 -5.18 -7.75 -5.51
C ALA A 259 -5.71 -7.56 -6.95
N VAL A 260 -6.64 -8.40 -7.38
CA VAL A 260 -7.21 -8.39 -8.74
C VAL A 260 -8.65 -7.90 -8.68
N ALA A 261 -8.98 -6.92 -9.53
CA ALA A 261 -10.34 -6.49 -9.81
C ALA A 261 -10.66 -6.66 -11.31
N LEU A 262 -11.88 -7.09 -11.65
CA LEU A 262 -12.28 -7.46 -13.02
C LEU A 262 -13.62 -6.82 -13.40
N ALA A 263 -13.63 -6.00 -14.46
CA ALA A 263 -14.85 -5.42 -15.02
C ALA A 263 -15.05 -5.80 -16.51
N PRO A 264 -16.30 -5.95 -16.99
CA PRO A 264 -16.58 -5.92 -18.43
C PRO A 264 -16.28 -4.53 -18.97
N LEU A 265 -15.95 -4.41 -20.26
CA LEU A 265 -15.91 -3.11 -20.96
C LEU A 265 -17.31 -2.56 -21.32
N ALA A 266 -18.30 -2.91 -20.50
CA ALA A 266 -19.61 -2.27 -20.46
C ALA A 266 -19.67 -1.41 -19.20
N ALA A 267 -20.15 -0.16 -19.33
CA ALA A 267 -20.08 0.86 -18.29
C ALA A 267 -20.57 0.33 -16.92
N THR A 268 -19.62 0.12 -16.02
CA THR A 268 -19.89 -0.34 -14.65
C THR A 268 -19.99 0.88 -13.76
N MET A 269 -21.22 1.17 -13.32
CA MET A 269 -21.57 2.35 -12.55
C MET A 269 -21.42 2.07 -11.05
N SER A 270 -20.91 3.04 -10.30
CA SER A 270 -20.84 2.98 -8.84
C SER A 270 -21.63 4.13 -8.23
N PHE A 271 -22.40 3.85 -7.18
CA PHE A 271 -23.29 4.80 -6.53
C PHE A 271 -23.08 4.78 -5.01
N ASP A 272 -22.55 5.86 -4.43
CA ASP A 272 -22.59 6.05 -2.98
C ASP A 272 -24.05 6.37 -2.57
N LEU A 273 -24.60 5.61 -1.63
CA LEU A 273 -25.96 5.76 -1.12
C LEU A 273 -25.92 5.95 0.39
N HIS A 274 -26.35 7.13 0.84
CA HIS A 274 -26.47 7.50 2.24
C HIS A 274 -27.95 7.57 2.59
N LEU A 275 -28.40 6.73 3.53
CA LEU A 275 -29.82 6.44 3.78
C LEU A 275 -30.17 6.65 5.26
N GLY A 276 -31.43 6.99 5.57
CA GLY A 276 -31.92 7.21 6.94
C GLY A 276 -31.81 8.64 7.47
N THR A 277 -31.30 9.58 6.64
CA THR A 277 -30.96 10.96 7.02
C THR A 277 -32.11 11.83 7.50
N VAL A 278 -33.36 11.56 7.09
CA VAL A 278 -34.49 12.42 7.45
C VAL A 278 -34.85 12.31 8.94
N ALA A 279 -35.05 13.46 9.56
CA ALA A 279 -35.37 13.56 10.97
C ALA A 279 -36.83 13.16 11.27
N SER A 280 -37.05 11.95 11.77
CA SER A 280 -38.34 11.62 12.39
C SER A 280 -38.48 12.27 13.77
N PRO A 281 -39.71 12.66 14.19
CA PRO A 281 -39.99 12.96 15.59
C PRO A 281 -39.82 11.67 16.42
N ARG A 282 -39.14 11.76 17.57
CA ARG A 282 -38.93 10.60 18.47
C ARG A 282 -40.18 10.25 19.29
N VAL A 283 -41.07 11.22 19.48
CA VAL A 283 -42.33 11.10 20.21
C VAL A 283 -43.53 11.45 19.32
N ARG A 284 -44.68 10.86 19.65
CA ARG A 284 -46.00 11.17 19.08
C ARG A 284 -47.02 11.34 20.19
N ALA A 285 -48.04 12.17 19.97
CA ALA A 285 -49.19 12.22 20.86
C ALA A 285 -49.96 10.88 20.80
N CYS A 286 -50.39 10.36 21.95
CA CYS A 286 -51.21 9.15 22.01
C CYS A 286 -52.60 9.38 21.39
N SER A 287 -53.00 8.52 20.45
CA SER A 287 -54.30 8.60 19.77
C SER A 287 -55.53 8.57 20.70
N GLY A 288 -55.37 8.09 21.95
CA GLY A 288 -56.46 7.99 22.93
C GLY A 288 -56.28 8.81 24.22
N CYS A 289 -55.14 9.49 24.42
CA CYS A 289 -54.95 10.36 25.61
C CYS A 289 -53.96 11.53 25.42
N GLU A 290 -53.53 11.79 24.19
CA GLU A 290 -52.64 12.88 23.75
C GLU A 290 -51.22 12.93 24.36
N ARG A 291 -50.96 12.19 25.45
CA ARG A 291 -49.65 12.05 26.10
C ARG A 291 -48.57 11.65 25.10
N GLU A 292 -47.38 12.25 25.21
CA GLU A 292 -46.22 11.90 24.40
C GLU A 292 -45.79 10.44 24.64
N LEU A 293 -45.69 9.68 23.56
CA LEU A 293 -45.21 8.29 23.52
C LEU A 293 -44.02 8.17 22.57
N PRO A 294 -42.99 7.38 22.91
CA PRO A 294 -42.00 6.93 21.94
C PRO A 294 -42.66 6.34 20.68
N VAL A 295 -42.17 6.73 19.50
CA VAL A 295 -42.75 6.35 18.20
C VAL A 295 -42.83 4.82 17.98
N SER A 296 -41.94 4.05 18.61
CA SER A 296 -41.92 2.58 18.57
C SER A 296 -43.04 1.90 19.36
N LEU A 297 -43.76 2.59 20.25
CA LEU A 297 -44.84 1.98 21.03
C LEU A 297 -46.08 1.70 20.17
N LEU A 298 -46.42 0.41 20.07
CA LEU A 298 -47.66 -0.12 19.45
C LEU A 298 -48.91 0.05 20.35
N PHE A 299 -48.71 0.31 21.64
CA PHE A 299 -49.77 0.53 22.63
C PHE A 299 -49.32 1.63 23.60
N CYS A 300 -50.24 2.47 24.03
CA CYS A 300 -49.97 3.45 25.06
C CYS A 300 -49.72 2.75 26.40
N ASP A 301 -48.55 3.00 27.00
CA ASP A 301 -48.18 2.55 28.35
C ASP A 301 -49.10 3.12 29.44
N HIS A 302 -49.67 4.30 29.20
CA HIS A 302 -50.53 4.99 30.15
C HIS A 302 -52.02 4.62 30.07
N CYS A 303 -52.62 4.57 28.86
CA CYS A 303 -54.06 4.35 28.67
C CYS A 303 -54.41 3.05 27.92
N GLY A 304 -53.43 2.23 27.54
CA GLY A 304 -53.63 0.97 26.82
C GLY A 304 -54.11 1.11 25.36
N ALA A 305 -54.45 2.31 24.90
CA ALA A 305 -54.91 2.54 23.53
C ALA A 305 -53.89 2.03 22.51
N ARG A 306 -54.32 1.12 21.62
CA ARG A 306 -53.50 0.66 20.50
C ARG A 306 -53.15 1.85 19.63
N GLN A 307 -51.86 2.06 19.44
CA GLN A 307 -51.35 3.02 18.49
C GLN A 307 -51.20 2.32 17.15
N GLU A 308 -51.56 2.98 16.06
CA GLU A 308 -51.23 2.48 14.74
C GLU A 308 -49.70 2.36 14.62
N ALA A 309 -49.20 1.33 13.94
CA ALA A 309 -47.79 1.30 13.59
C ALA A 309 -47.48 2.51 12.72
N LEU A 310 -46.29 3.11 12.83
CA LEU A 310 -45.90 4.25 11.99
C LEU A 310 -45.51 3.78 10.57
N ILE A 311 -46.54 3.27 9.88
CA ILE A 311 -46.66 3.24 8.44
C ILE A 311 -46.40 4.68 7.96
N LEU A 312 -45.42 4.88 7.07
CA LEU A 312 -45.21 6.20 6.46
C LEU A 312 -46.53 6.75 5.89
N PRO A 313 -46.79 8.06 6.01
CA PRO A 313 -48.12 8.66 5.85
C PRO A 313 -48.87 8.16 4.62
N GLU A 314 -50.16 7.90 4.80
CA GLU A 314 -51.07 7.35 3.79
C GLU A 314 -51.00 8.18 2.52
N ARG A 315 -50.51 7.56 1.43
CA ARG A 315 -50.18 8.29 0.20
C ARG A 315 -51.45 8.59 -0.57
N HIS A 316 -52.05 9.74 -0.29
CA HIS A 316 -53.18 10.25 -1.06
C HIS A 316 -52.70 10.69 -2.44
N CYS A 317 -53.37 10.26 -3.51
CA CYS A 317 -53.01 10.65 -4.87
C CYS A 317 -53.34 12.13 -5.12
N ALA A 318 -52.33 12.94 -5.45
CA ALA A 318 -52.49 14.38 -5.70
C ALA A 318 -53.46 14.73 -6.85
N GLN A 319 -53.81 13.78 -7.74
CA GLN A 319 -54.75 13.99 -8.85
C GLN A 319 -56.21 13.59 -8.51
N CYS A 320 -56.44 12.62 -7.60
CA CYS A 320 -57.78 12.07 -7.37
C CYS A 320 -58.15 11.82 -5.90
N GLY A 321 -57.26 12.09 -4.95
CA GLY A 321 -57.46 11.91 -3.51
C GLY A 321 -57.36 10.47 -3.00
N ALA A 322 -57.45 9.45 -3.87
CA ALA A 322 -57.47 8.04 -3.47
C ALA A 322 -56.13 7.54 -2.89
N ASP A 323 -56.22 6.62 -1.94
CA ASP A 323 -55.06 5.99 -1.27
C ASP A 323 -54.21 5.13 -2.21
N VAL A 324 -52.90 5.29 -2.11
CA VAL A 324 -51.89 4.56 -2.88
C VAL A 324 -51.04 3.70 -1.94
N PRO A 325 -51.09 2.35 -2.03
CA PRO A 325 -50.22 1.48 -1.25
C PRO A 325 -48.74 1.79 -1.44
N GLN A 326 -47.90 1.57 -0.42
CA GLN A 326 -46.51 2.05 -0.42
C GLN A 326 -45.59 1.41 -1.47
N ASP A 327 -45.99 0.27 -2.01
CA ASP A 327 -45.36 -0.49 -3.09
C ASP A 327 -45.92 -0.15 -4.49
N SER A 328 -47.07 0.52 -4.56
CA SER A 328 -47.73 0.86 -5.82
C SER A 328 -47.06 2.05 -6.50
N ARG A 329 -46.50 1.81 -7.69
CA ARG A 329 -45.84 2.84 -8.53
C ARG A 329 -46.81 3.81 -9.23
N PHE A 330 -48.10 3.47 -9.23
CA PHE A 330 -49.18 4.21 -9.85
C PHE A 330 -50.38 4.23 -8.89
N CYS A 331 -51.21 5.27 -8.97
CA CYS A 331 -52.46 5.30 -8.24
C CYS A 331 -53.48 4.31 -8.83
N ASN A 332 -53.91 3.32 -8.04
CA ASN A 332 -54.87 2.30 -8.48
C ASN A 332 -56.26 2.88 -8.82
N GLY A 333 -56.58 4.11 -8.38
CA GLY A 333 -57.82 4.80 -8.69
C GLY A 333 -57.82 5.64 -9.98
N CYS A 334 -56.66 6.09 -10.49
CA CYS A 334 -56.61 6.96 -11.68
C CYS A 334 -55.41 6.74 -12.63
N GLY A 335 -54.54 5.77 -12.37
CA GLY A 335 -53.40 5.40 -13.22
C GLY A 335 -52.19 6.34 -13.17
N THR A 336 -52.29 7.48 -12.49
CA THR A 336 -51.21 8.48 -12.40
C THR A 336 -49.98 7.91 -11.70
N ALA A 337 -48.80 8.06 -12.30
CA ALA A 337 -47.52 7.72 -11.68
C ALA A 337 -47.26 8.60 -10.45
N TRP A 338 -46.61 8.05 -9.42
CA TRP A 338 -46.32 8.79 -8.19
C TRP A 338 -44.81 9.08 -8.07
N ASP A 339 -44.42 10.31 -8.41
CA ASP A 339 -43.07 10.82 -8.19
C ASP A 339 -42.88 11.11 -6.69
N GLY A 340 -42.21 10.19 -6.00
CA GLY A 340 -42.03 10.24 -4.55
C GLY A 340 -40.90 11.18 -4.07
N PRO A 341 -40.78 11.36 -2.74
CA PRO A 341 -39.62 12.03 -2.15
C PRO A 341 -38.32 11.25 -2.44
N ALA A 342 -37.17 11.91 -2.34
CA ALA A 342 -35.91 11.38 -2.82
C ALA A 342 -35.36 10.26 -1.91
N ALA A 343 -34.49 9.43 -2.47
CA ALA A 343 -33.77 8.33 -1.82
C ALA A 343 -33.49 8.45 -0.30
N GLY A 344 -32.90 9.56 0.15
CA GLY A 344 -32.44 9.76 1.52
C GLY A 344 -33.56 10.10 2.52
N ASP A 345 -34.78 10.34 2.04
CA ASP A 345 -35.88 10.88 2.84
C ASP A 345 -36.68 9.82 3.61
N LEU A 346 -36.36 8.53 3.41
CA LEU A 346 -36.87 7.40 4.18
C LEU A 346 -36.10 7.27 5.50
N PRO A 347 -36.70 7.54 6.68
CA PRO A 347 -36.08 7.27 7.96
C PRO A 347 -35.96 5.76 8.18
N LEU A 348 -34.79 5.31 8.62
CA LEU A 348 -34.50 3.91 8.88
C LEU A 348 -34.57 3.61 10.37
N PHE A 349 -35.13 2.46 10.73
CA PHE A 349 -35.28 2.02 12.12
C PHE A 349 -34.94 0.54 12.25
N SER A 350 -34.25 0.19 13.34
CA SER A 350 -34.12 -1.18 13.82
C SER A 350 -35.41 -1.71 14.43
N ARG A 351 -35.48 -3.00 14.76
CA ARG A 351 -36.61 -3.61 15.49
C ARG A 351 -36.84 -2.98 16.86
N ASP A 352 -35.78 -2.67 17.60
CA ASP A 352 -35.81 -1.99 18.91
C ASP A 352 -36.09 -0.47 18.80
N GLY A 353 -36.18 0.07 17.57
CA GLY A 353 -36.69 1.42 17.31
C GLY A 353 -35.65 2.54 17.39
N GLU A 354 -34.36 2.23 17.41
CA GLU A 354 -33.33 3.26 17.20
C GLU A 354 -33.37 3.77 15.76
N GLN A 355 -33.20 5.09 15.59
CA GLN A 355 -33.09 5.69 14.26
C GLN A 355 -31.68 5.47 13.72
N LEU A 356 -31.60 4.82 12.57
CA LEU A 356 -30.35 4.43 11.92
C LEU A 356 -30.05 5.29 10.70
N GLU A 357 -28.76 5.46 10.43
CA GLU A 357 -28.22 5.89 9.15
C GLU A 357 -27.27 4.81 8.62
N VAL A 358 -27.31 4.55 7.31
CA VAL A 358 -26.55 3.48 6.66
C VAL A 358 -25.84 4.05 5.44
N ASP A 359 -24.56 3.73 5.29
CA ASP A 359 -23.77 4.04 4.09
C ASP A 359 -23.49 2.78 3.27
N ILE A 360 -23.81 2.85 1.99
CA ILE A 360 -23.80 1.72 1.06
C ILE A 360 -23.14 2.15 -0.24
N VAL A 361 -22.28 1.30 -0.80
CA VAL A 361 -21.84 1.39 -2.19
C VAL A 361 -22.59 0.35 -3.00
N LEU A 362 -23.29 0.79 -4.05
CA LEU A 362 -23.94 -0.08 -5.02
C LEU A 362 -23.19 -0.01 -6.35
N ARG A 363 -22.76 -1.16 -6.87
CA ARG A 363 -22.22 -1.30 -8.22
C ARG A 363 -23.27 -1.94 -9.12
N ALA A 364 -23.48 -1.36 -10.30
CA ALA A 364 -24.46 -1.84 -11.26
C ALA A 364 -23.97 -1.67 -12.70
N ARG A 365 -24.34 -2.61 -13.56
CA ARG A 365 -24.00 -2.63 -14.99
C ARG A 365 -25.24 -2.29 -15.81
N GLY A 366 -25.06 -1.55 -16.90
CA GLY A 366 -26.10 -1.36 -17.89
C GLY A 366 -25.88 -0.15 -18.79
N LEU A 367 -26.60 -0.12 -19.90
CA LEU A 367 -26.73 1.07 -20.73
C LEU A 367 -27.88 1.92 -20.19
N LEU A 368 -27.56 3.12 -19.69
CA LEU A 368 -28.59 4.14 -19.50
C LEU A 368 -29.19 4.46 -20.87
N SER A 369 -30.42 3.97 -21.08
CA SER A 369 -31.14 4.12 -22.34
C SER A 369 -31.30 5.60 -22.66
N SER A 370 -30.75 6.04 -23.80
CA SER A 370 -30.89 7.42 -24.26
C SER A 370 -32.38 7.80 -24.28
N PRO A 371 -32.77 8.96 -23.71
CA PRO A 371 -34.18 9.28 -23.51
C PRO A 371 -34.93 9.38 -24.83
N ALA A 372 -36.15 8.85 -24.84
CA ALA A 372 -37.12 9.12 -25.90
C ALA A 372 -37.54 10.61 -25.82
N SER A 373 -36.93 11.44 -26.68
CA SER A 373 -37.37 12.79 -27.05
C SER A 373 -37.91 13.67 -25.89
N GLY A 374 -37.07 13.95 -24.89
CA GLY A 374 -37.37 14.88 -23.80
C GLY A 374 -36.14 15.69 -23.38
N GLY A 375 -36.25 17.02 -23.38
CA GLY A 375 -35.10 17.95 -23.27
C GLY A 375 -34.49 18.16 -21.88
N ALA A 376 -34.35 17.10 -21.06
CA ALA A 376 -33.74 17.18 -19.74
C ALA A 376 -32.20 17.16 -19.80
N SER A 377 -31.52 17.96 -18.98
CA SER A 377 -30.05 17.99 -18.92
C SER A 377 -29.46 16.69 -18.35
N ALA A 378 -28.22 16.35 -18.72
CA ALA A 378 -27.52 15.19 -18.16
C ALA A 378 -27.39 15.23 -16.63
N THR A 379 -27.18 16.43 -16.05
CA THR A 379 -27.08 16.63 -14.60
C THR A 379 -28.39 16.28 -13.88
N SER A 380 -29.54 16.67 -14.44
CA SER A 380 -30.86 16.31 -13.91
C SER A 380 -31.15 14.80 -14.03
N GLN A 381 -30.68 14.14 -15.10
CA GLN A 381 -30.87 12.70 -15.28
C GLN A 381 -30.05 11.86 -14.27
N ALA A 382 -28.82 12.29 -13.95
CA ALA A 382 -28.02 11.65 -12.91
C ALA A 382 -28.63 11.82 -11.50
N GLY A 383 -29.29 12.95 -11.24
CA GLY A 383 -30.05 13.18 -10.02
C GLY A 383 -31.25 12.23 -9.87
N ASP A 384 -32.10 12.14 -10.90
CA ASP A 384 -33.24 11.21 -10.96
C ASP A 384 -32.79 9.76 -10.73
N LEU A 385 -31.74 9.33 -11.43
CA LEU A 385 -31.21 7.97 -11.28
C LEU A 385 -30.78 7.66 -9.85
N ARG A 386 -30.00 8.57 -9.20
CA ARG A 386 -29.55 8.37 -7.81
C ARG A 386 -30.73 8.38 -6.82
N ALA A 387 -31.75 9.21 -7.05
CA ALA A 387 -32.97 9.24 -6.24
C ALA A 387 -33.78 7.93 -6.37
N ARG A 388 -33.94 7.40 -7.58
CA ARG A 388 -34.65 6.14 -7.84
C ARG A 388 -33.90 4.92 -7.29
N LEU A 389 -32.58 4.88 -7.47
CA LEU A 389 -31.71 3.82 -6.91
C LEU A 389 -31.77 3.80 -5.38
N GLY A 390 -31.51 4.94 -4.73
CA GLY A 390 -31.49 4.99 -3.28
C GLY A 390 -32.86 4.76 -2.63
N ALA A 391 -33.97 5.13 -3.29
CA ALA A 391 -35.32 4.78 -2.81
C ALA A 391 -35.57 3.27 -2.85
N ALA A 392 -35.12 2.59 -3.90
CA ALA A 392 -35.21 1.14 -4.01
C ALA A 392 -34.34 0.42 -2.96
N VAL A 393 -33.10 0.87 -2.77
CA VAL A 393 -32.17 0.34 -1.74
C VAL A 393 -32.73 0.60 -0.34
N ALA A 394 -33.22 1.81 -0.03
CA ALA A 394 -33.86 2.13 1.25
C ALA A 394 -35.07 1.23 1.54
N GLY A 395 -35.89 0.90 0.53
CA GLY A 395 -37.00 -0.03 0.69
C GLY A 395 -36.59 -1.46 1.07
N LEU A 396 -35.45 -1.93 0.56
CA LEU A 396 -34.86 -3.23 0.91
C LEU A 396 -34.20 -3.19 2.30
N VAL A 397 -33.33 -2.21 2.55
CA VAL A 397 -32.66 -2.00 3.84
C VAL A 397 -33.67 -1.86 4.97
N ALA A 398 -34.68 -0.99 4.84
CA ALA A 398 -35.71 -0.80 5.86
C ALA A 398 -36.52 -2.08 6.16
N ARG A 399 -36.65 -3.00 5.20
CA ARG A 399 -37.29 -4.31 5.42
C ARG A 399 -36.43 -5.22 6.31
N HIS A 400 -35.11 -5.21 6.11
CA HIS A 400 -34.17 -5.96 6.95
C HIS A 400 -34.00 -5.33 8.35
N LEU A 401 -33.77 -4.02 8.45
CA LEU A 401 -33.53 -3.36 9.73
C LEU A 401 -34.70 -3.54 10.71
N ARG A 402 -35.96 -3.45 10.24
CA ARG A 402 -37.15 -3.70 11.06
C ARG A 402 -37.28 -5.14 11.60
N SER A 403 -36.50 -6.09 11.09
CA SER A 403 -36.48 -7.47 11.60
C SER A 403 -35.31 -7.78 12.53
N VAL A 404 -34.42 -6.83 12.82
CA VAL A 404 -33.20 -7.04 13.65
C VAL A 404 -32.98 -5.89 14.64
N ASP A 405 -32.57 -6.20 15.86
CA ASP A 405 -32.27 -5.23 16.92
C ASP A 405 -30.88 -4.59 16.71
N PHE A 406 -30.69 -3.31 17.05
CA PHE A 406 -29.45 -2.58 16.76
C PHE A 406 -28.15 -3.24 17.29
N PRO A 407 -28.11 -3.83 18.50
CA PRO A 407 -26.92 -4.52 18.99
C PRO A 407 -26.47 -5.70 18.11
N VAL A 408 -27.38 -6.31 17.33
CA VAL A 408 -27.07 -7.37 16.37
C VAL A 408 -26.66 -6.78 15.02
N LEU A 409 -27.29 -5.68 14.60
CA LEU A 409 -26.91 -4.94 13.39
C LEU A 409 -25.49 -4.35 13.47
N ALA A 410 -25.05 -3.95 14.66
CA ALA A 410 -23.69 -3.46 14.93
C ALA A 410 -22.59 -4.56 14.95
N THR A 411 -22.79 -5.67 14.25
CA THR A 411 -21.86 -6.81 14.14
C THR A 411 -21.57 -7.14 12.67
N ALA A 412 -20.49 -7.87 12.40
CA ALA A 412 -20.17 -8.34 11.05
C ALA A 412 -21.30 -9.19 10.46
N SER A 413 -21.96 -10.05 11.26
CA SER A 413 -23.14 -10.81 10.83
C SER A 413 -24.38 -9.95 10.62
N GLY A 414 -24.49 -8.79 11.29
CA GLY A 414 -25.54 -7.80 11.06
C GLY A 414 -25.37 -7.08 9.71
N LEU A 415 -24.15 -6.61 9.42
CA LEU A 415 -23.79 -5.97 8.16
C LEU A 415 -23.95 -6.92 6.96
N ALA A 416 -23.41 -8.14 7.07
CA ALA A 416 -23.59 -9.19 6.05
C ALA A 416 -25.07 -9.58 5.86
N GLY A 417 -25.90 -9.46 6.91
CA GLY A 417 -27.36 -9.63 6.82
C GLY A 417 -28.05 -8.57 5.95
N ILE A 418 -27.59 -7.32 6.03
CA ILE A 418 -28.06 -6.22 5.16
C ILE A 418 -27.57 -6.45 3.73
N GLU A 419 -26.31 -6.84 3.54
CA GLU A 419 -25.69 -7.14 2.24
C GLU A 419 -26.46 -8.26 1.51
N GLY A 420 -26.66 -9.43 2.13
CA GLY A 420 -27.44 -10.52 1.54
C GLY A 420 -28.93 -10.19 1.30
N ALA A 421 -29.53 -9.30 2.11
CA ALA A 421 -30.88 -8.79 1.86
C ALA A 421 -30.95 -7.84 0.66
N LEU A 422 -29.85 -7.18 0.32
CA LEU A 422 -29.71 -6.36 -0.88
C LEU A 422 -29.42 -7.21 -2.11
N GLU A 423 -28.47 -8.15 -2.06
CA GLU A 423 -28.20 -9.12 -3.14
C GLU A 423 -29.48 -9.82 -3.62
N ALA A 424 -30.32 -10.29 -2.71
CA ALA A 424 -31.57 -10.97 -3.03
C ALA A 424 -32.66 -10.04 -3.61
N GLY A 425 -32.62 -8.74 -3.31
CA GLY A 425 -33.65 -7.77 -3.70
C GLY A 425 -33.30 -6.90 -4.91
N LEU A 426 -32.02 -6.58 -5.10
CA LEU A 426 -31.53 -5.68 -6.13
C LEU A 426 -31.86 -6.11 -7.57
N PRO A 427 -31.76 -7.40 -7.99
CA PRO A 427 -32.03 -7.78 -9.37
C PRO A 427 -33.45 -7.38 -9.82
N GLY A 428 -34.46 -7.64 -8.97
CA GLY A 428 -35.85 -7.24 -9.24
C GLY A 428 -36.10 -5.73 -9.13
N ALA A 429 -35.31 -5.02 -8.32
CA ALA A 429 -35.41 -3.58 -8.14
C ALA A 429 -34.73 -2.76 -9.25
N LEU A 430 -33.64 -3.27 -9.83
CA LEU A 430 -32.83 -2.58 -10.84
C LEU A 430 -33.25 -2.88 -12.28
N ALA A 431 -33.77 -4.09 -12.56
CA ALA A 431 -34.22 -4.46 -13.91
C ALA A 431 -35.23 -3.47 -14.54
N PRO A 432 -36.21 -2.86 -13.81
CA PRO A 432 -37.10 -1.83 -14.34
C PRO A 432 -36.43 -0.48 -14.67
N ILE A 433 -35.12 -0.35 -14.42
CA ILE A 433 -34.30 0.84 -14.69
C ILE A 433 -33.28 0.55 -15.83
N GLY A 434 -33.20 -0.69 -16.32
CA GLY A 434 -32.21 -1.11 -17.32
C GLY A 434 -30.81 -1.38 -16.73
N LEU A 435 -30.73 -1.57 -15.41
CA LEU A 435 -29.51 -1.90 -14.69
C LEU A 435 -29.61 -3.32 -14.11
N SER A 436 -28.50 -4.04 -14.09
CA SER A 436 -28.30 -5.24 -13.26
C SER A 436 -27.35 -4.89 -12.11
N PRO A 437 -27.56 -5.40 -10.88
CA PRO A 437 -26.54 -5.29 -9.84
C PRO A 437 -25.28 -6.05 -10.29
N ASP A 438 -24.14 -5.59 -9.79
CA ASP A 438 -22.86 -6.28 -9.92
C ASP A 438 -22.37 -6.72 -8.53
N ASP A 439 -22.42 -5.79 -7.58
CA ASP A 439 -21.91 -5.93 -6.22
C ASP A 439 -22.57 -4.86 -5.31
N VAL A 440 -22.67 -5.13 -4.02
CA VAL A 440 -23.23 -4.21 -3.02
C VAL A 440 -22.53 -4.37 -1.67
N THR A 441 -21.99 -3.28 -1.15
CA THR A 441 -21.22 -3.26 0.10
C THR A 441 -21.84 -2.28 1.09
N VAL A 442 -22.05 -2.71 2.33
CA VAL A 442 -22.46 -1.83 3.44
C VAL A 442 -21.21 -1.35 4.16
N LEU A 443 -20.87 -0.07 3.97
CA LEU A 443 -19.65 0.54 4.48
C LEU A 443 -19.69 0.72 5.99
N ASP A 444 -20.77 1.33 6.47
CA ASP A 444 -20.86 1.82 7.84
C ASP A 444 -22.32 1.99 8.26
N LEU A 445 -22.53 1.99 9.57
CA LEU A 445 -23.82 2.02 10.23
C LEU A 445 -23.71 2.90 11.47
N ARG A 446 -24.69 3.77 11.72
CA ARG A 446 -24.80 4.47 13.02
C ARG A 446 -26.23 4.58 13.50
N THR A 447 -26.39 4.71 14.82
CA THR A 447 -27.58 5.38 15.35
C THR A 447 -27.39 6.89 15.22
N ARG A 448 -28.48 7.65 15.12
CA ARG A 448 -28.43 9.11 15.01
C ARG A 448 -27.92 9.84 16.27
N ARG A 449 -27.49 9.11 17.31
CA ARG A 449 -26.84 9.63 18.53
C ARG A 449 -25.41 9.12 18.74
N GLY A 450 -25.00 8.10 18.00
CA GLY A 450 -23.63 7.59 18.03
C GLY A 450 -22.78 8.16 16.90
N ASP A 451 -21.47 8.00 17.04
CA ASP A 451 -20.56 8.11 15.92
C ASP A 451 -20.81 6.99 14.89
N TRP A 452 -20.23 7.13 13.71
CA TRP A 452 -20.09 6.02 12.77
C TRP A 452 -19.37 4.84 13.45
N LEU A 453 -19.91 3.62 13.28
CA LEU A 453 -19.40 2.43 13.96
C LEU A 453 -17.92 2.17 13.63
N LEU A 454 -17.50 2.57 12.44
CA LEU A 454 -16.19 2.28 11.85
C LEU A 454 -15.45 3.55 11.40
N GLY A 455 -16.16 4.59 10.98
CA GLY A 455 -15.59 5.81 10.38
C GLY A 455 -15.23 5.68 8.90
N ALA A 456 -15.62 4.57 8.26
CA ALA A 456 -15.10 4.13 6.96
C ALA A 456 -15.31 5.15 5.83
N ARG A 457 -16.36 5.97 5.89
CA ARG A 457 -16.59 7.04 4.90
C ARG A 457 -15.60 8.20 4.99
N ALA A 458 -15.05 8.51 6.15
CA ALA A 458 -13.98 9.50 6.27
C ALA A 458 -12.66 8.97 5.71
N ASP A 459 -12.41 7.68 5.88
CA ASP A 459 -11.24 6.98 5.32
C ASP A 459 -11.37 6.85 3.80
N LEU A 460 -12.53 6.44 3.28
CA LEU A 460 -12.82 6.40 1.84
C LEU A 460 -12.85 7.78 1.18
N THR A 461 -13.33 8.83 1.87
CA THR A 461 -13.31 10.17 1.29
C THR A 461 -11.87 10.67 1.14
N ARG A 462 -11.02 10.46 2.16
CA ARG A 462 -9.58 10.75 2.10
C ARG A 462 -8.86 9.91 1.05
N ALA A 463 -9.04 8.59 1.05
CA ALA A 463 -8.43 7.71 0.04
C ALA A 463 -8.88 8.06 -1.40
N ARG A 464 -10.14 8.44 -1.60
CA ARG A 464 -10.64 8.93 -2.89
C ARG A 464 -10.05 10.29 -3.26
N GLU A 465 -9.87 11.20 -2.30
CA GLU A 465 -9.25 12.50 -2.52
C GLU A 465 -7.74 12.36 -2.82
N ASP A 466 -7.02 11.48 -2.13
CA ASP A 466 -5.62 11.12 -2.43
C ASP A 466 -5.49 10.49 -3.83
N LEU A 467 -6.40 9.57 -4.19
CA LEU A 467 -6.47 8.97 -5.53
C LEU A 467 -6.89 9.98 -6.62
N LEU A 468 -7.61 11.06 -6.28
CA LEU A 468 -7.96 12.12 -7.23
C LEU A 468 -6.82 13.14 -7.37
N LEU A 469 -6.17 13.54 -6.28
CA LEU A 469 -4.97 14.37 -6.27
C LEU A 469 -3.83 13.71 -7.05
N GLY A 470 -3.64 12.40 -6.88
CA GLY A 470 -2.70 11.61 -7.69
C GLY A 470 -3.09 11.48 -9.17
N ARG A 471 -4.32 11.85 -9.56
CA ARG A 471 -4.85 11.74 -10.93
C ARG A 471 -5.12 13.05 -11.65
N GLU A 472 -5.17 14.19 -10.95
CA GLU A 472 -5.14 15.50 -11.62
C GLU A 472 -3.81 15.73 -12.37
N TRP A 473 -2.77 14.96 -12.05
CA TRP A 473 -1.51 14.86 -12.79
C TRP A 473 -1.59 14.04 -14.09
N LEU A 474 -2.61 13.20 -14.28
CA LEU A 474 -2.71 12.24 -15.39
C LEU A 474 -4.13 12.20 -16.00
N THR A 475 -4.44 13.18 -16.84
CA THR A 475 -5.66 13.16 -17.67
C THR A 475 -5.40 12.65 -19.08
N GLN A 476 -6.14 11.63 -19.53
CA GLN A 476 -6.85 11.68 -20.81
C GLN A 476 -7.78 10.47 -21.08
N ARG A 477 -9.07 10.81 -21.20
CA ARG A 477 -10.12 10.21 -22.05
C ARG A 477 -10.50 8.72 -21.86
N THR A 478 -11.81 8.53 -21.68
CA THR A 478 -12.59 7.29 -21.91
C THR A 478 -12.16 6.04 -21.13
N GLY A 479 -10.98 5.47 -21.36
CA GLY A 479 -10.47 4.34 -20.56
C GLY A 479 -10.20 4.73 -19.10
N GLU A 480 -9.99 6.02 -18.82
CA GLU A 480 -9.96 6.54 -17.46
C GLU A 480 -11.24 6.26 -16.64
N LEU A 481 -12.41 6.19 -17.30
CA LEU A 481 -13.74 5.78 -16.78
C LEU A 481 -13.65 4.52 -15.92
N ASP A 482 -13.49 3.38 -16.59
CA ASP A 482 -13.53 2.07 -15.95
C ASP A 482 -12.35 1.87 -14.96
N LEU A 483 -11.22 2.56 -15.20
CA LEU A 483 -10.11 2.65 -14.26
C LEU A 483 -10.39 3.48 -13.00
N ARG A 484 -11.35 4.43 -13.00
CA ARG A 484 -11.83 5.04 -11.74
C ARG A 484 -12.64 4.02 -10.95
N ALA A 485 -13.52 3.28 -11.63
CA ALA A 485 -14.37 2.27 -11.00
C ALA A 485 -13.57 1.10 -10.41
N LEU A 486 -12.58 0.56 -11.13
CA LEU A 486 -11.75 -0.55 -10.65
C LEU A 486 -10.78 -0.15 -9.51
N ALA A 487 -10.20 1.05 -9.54
CA ALA A 487 -9.36 1.51 -8.43
C ALA A 487 -10.17 1.76 -7.15
N PHE A 488 -11.39 2.29 -7.30
CA PHE A 488 -12.34 2.47 -6.21
C PHE A 488 -12.82 1.11 -5.64
N ASP A 489 -13.04 0.12 -6.50
CA ASP A 489 -13.40 -1.26 -6.13
C ASP A 489 -12.29 -1.95 -5.29
N VAL A 490 -11.01 -1.81 -5.66
CA VAL A 490 -9.91 -2.30 -4.81
C VAL A 490 -9.90 -1.59 -3.43
N SER A 491 -10.06 -0.27 -3.42
CA SER A 491 -10.10 0.52 -2.17
C SER A 491 -11.29 0.15 -1.28
N LEU A 492 -12.45 -0.16 -1.88
CA LEU A 492 -13.65 -0.62 -1.20
C LEU A 492 -13.40 -1.94 -0.45
N ARG A 493 -12.69 -2.89 -1.09
CA ARG A 493 -12.36 -4.19 -0.49
C ARG A 493 -11.31 -4.07 0.62
N GLU A 494 -10.30 -3.21 0.46
CA GLU A 494 -9.37 -2.90 1.55
C GLU A 494 -10.13 -2.36 2.77
N GLN A 495 -11.14 -1.52 2.55
CA GLN A 495 -12.01 -1.02 3.61
C GLN A 495 -13.01 -2.05 4.18
N VAL A 496 -13.44 -3.06 3.41
CA VAL A 496 -14.18 -4.23 3.95
C VAL A 496 -13.28 -5.07 4.86
N VAL A 497 -12.04 -5.34 4.46
CA VAL A 497 -11.08 -6.09 5.29
C VAL A 497 -10.74 -5.30 6.57
N GLU A 498 -10.56 -3.98 6.46
CA GLU A 498 -10.33 -3.13 7.62
C GLU A 498 -11.56 -3.00 8.53
N ARG A 499 -12.77 -2.88 7.95
CA ARG A 499 -14.06 -2.97 8.67
C ARG A 499 -14.12 -4.24 9.49
N ASP A 500 -13.92 -5.39 8.87
CA ASP A 500 -14.10 -6.69 9.51
C ASP A 500 -13.04 -6.91 10.61
N ALA A 501 -11.82 -6.39 10.42
CA ALA A 501 -10.79 -6.34 11.46
C ALA A 501 -11.14 -5.39 12.63
N ARG A 502 -11.65 -4.17 12.35
CA ARG A 502 -12.13 -3.22 13.36
C ARG A 502 -13.29 -3.82 14.17
N LEU A 503 -14.22 -4.52 13.52
CA LEU A 503 -15.33 -5.25 14.16
C LEU A 503 -14.84 -6.41 15.03
N ALA A 504 -13.92 -7.24 14.53
CA ALA A 504 -13.33 -8.34 15.30
C ALA A 504 -12.59 -7.83 16.55
N SER A 505 -11.81 -6.74 16.42
CA SER A 505 -11.14 -6.09 17.55
C SER A 505 -12.14 -5.53 18.58
N ARG A 506 -13.25 -4.94 18.12
CA ARG A 506 -14.31 -4.40 19.00
C ARG A 506 -15.07 -5.51 19.73
N ALA A 507 -15.32 -6.64 19.07
CA ALA A 507 -15.92 -7.82 19.69
C ALA A 507 -14.98 -8.45 20.74
N ALA A 508 -13.67 -8.50 20.47
CA ALA A 508 -12.67 -8.97 21.44
C ALA A 508 -12.57 -8.03 22.66
N ALA A 509 -12.64 -6.71 22.47
CA ALA A 509 -12.67 -5.74 23.57
C ALA A 509 -13.90 -5.93 24.46
N LEU A 510 -15.10 -6.05 23.87
CA LEU A 510 -16.35 -6.28 24.61
C LEU A 510 -16.36 -7.63 25.36
N ALA A 511 -15.73 -8.66 24.80
CA ALA A 511 -15.50 -9.93 25.48
C ALA A 511 -14.52 -9.80 26.68
N GLY A 512 -13.53 -8.90 26.57
CA GLY A 512 -12.66 -8.51 27.68
C GLY A 512 -13.43 -7.81 28.79
N GLU A 513 -14.15 -6.72 28.48
CA GLU A 513 -14.96 -5.95 29.45
C GLU A 513 -15.99 -6.83 30.19
N THR A 514 -16.68 -7.71 29.47
CA THR A 514 -17.67 -8.62 30.08
C THR A 514 -17.03 -9.71 30.95
N SER A 515 -15.81 -10.14 30.63
CA SER A 515 -15.02 -11.04 31.48
C SER A 515 -14.49 -10.33 32.74
N GLU A 516 -13.99 -9.10 32.61
CA GLU A 516 -13.54 -8.27 33.72
C GLU A 516 -14.68 -8.00 34.71
N GLN A 517 -15.84 -7.55 34.22
CA GLN A 517 -17.05 -7.37 35.05
C GLN A 517 -17.53 -8.66 35.72
N ALA A 518 -17.24 -9.84 35.16
CA ALA A 518 -17.55 -11.12 35.80
C ALA A 518 -16.57 -11.45 36.94
N LEU A 519 -15.27 -11.18 36.72
CA LEU A 519 -14.22 -11.32 37.74
C LEU A 519 -14.41 -10.33 38.89
N GLU A 520 -14.77 -9.07 38.61
CA GLU A 520 -15.11 -8.07 39.64
C GLU A 520 -16.28 -8.53 40.51
N ARG A 521 -17.36 -9.04 39.89
CA ARG A 521 -18.53 -9.59 40.59
C ARG A 521 -18.16 -10.81 41.44
N GLN A 522 -17.30 -11.69 40.95
CA GLN A 522 -16.78 -12.81 41.76
C GLN A 522 -15.95 -12.30 42.94
N ALA A 523 -15.01 -11.39 42.71
CA ALA A 523 -14.16 -10.82 43.76
C ALA A 523 -14.96 -9.98 44.79
N GLN A 524 -16.12 -9.43 44.42
CA GLN A 524 -17.06 -8.83 45.37
C GLN A 524 -17.74 -9.91 46.22
N LEU A 525 -18.31 -10.96 45.59
CA LEU A 525 -18.95 -12.06 46.31
C LEU A 525 -17.98 -12.80 47.27
N GLU A 526 -16.70 -12.90 46.93
CA GLU A 526 -15.66 -13.46 47.81
C GLU A 526 -15.36 -12.54 49.00
N ARG A 527 -15.29 -11.22 48.79
CA ARG A 527 -15.16 -10.23 49.88
C ARG A 527 -16.37 -10.22 50.80
N ASP A 528 -17.59 -10.30 50.25
CA ASP A 528 -18.83 -10.33 51.03
C ASP A 528 -18.92 -11.61 51.89
N ARG A 529 -18.53 -12.76 51.34
CA ARG A 529 -18.40 -14.03 52.10
C ARG A 529 -17.37 -13.92 53.23
N ALA A 530 -16.20 -13.33 52.98
CA ALA A 530 -15.18 -13.13 54.00
C ALA A 530 -15.66 -12.18 55.12
N ALA A 531 -16.39 -11.12 54.78
CA ALA A 531 -16.96 -10.17 55.74
C ALA A 531 -18.13 -10.75 56.56
N ILE A 532 -18.84 -11.76 56.04
CA ILE A 532 -19.81 -12.55 56.82
C ILE A 532 -19.07 -13.47 57.81
N ALA A 533 -18.07 -14.23 57.33
CA ALA A 533 -17.32 -15.16 58.17
C ALA A 533 -16.55 -14.46 59.32
N ASP A 534 -15.96 -13.29 59.08
CA ASP A 534 -15.34 -12.46 60.13
C ASP A 534 -16.36 -11.98 61.18
N ARG A 535 -17.59 -11.67 60.76
CA ARG A 535 -18.66 -11.30 61.69
C ARG A 535 -19.10 -12.48 62.55
N GLU A 536 -19.36 -13.63 61.94
CA GLU A 536 -19.71 -14.87 62.64
C GLU A 536 -18.62 -15.28 63.65
N ALA A 537 -17.34 -15.11 63.29
CA ALA A 537 -16.22 -15.34 64.19
C ALA A 537 -16.18 -14.35 65.38
N ARG A 538 -16.44 -13.06 65.15
CA ARG A 538 -16.53 -12.05 66.22
C ARG A 538 -17.71 -12.29 67.15
N GLU A 539 -18.87 -12.67 66.60
CA GLU A 539 -20.07 -13.01 67.38
C GLU A 539 -19.79 -14.25 68.26
N ALA A 540 -19.20 -15.31 67.71
CA ALA A 540 -18.80 -16.49 68.48
C ALA A 540 -17.77 -16.18 69.60
N LEU A 541 -16.81 -15.29 69.35
CA LEU A 541 -15.85 -14.83 70.36
C LEU A 541 -16.50 -13.99 71.45
N ALA A 542 -17.44 -13.10 71.10
CA ALA A 542 -18.20 -12.32 72.08
C ALA A 542 -19.07 -13.21 72.97
N ASP A 543 -19.69 -14.24 72.39
CA ASP A 543 -20.47 -15.25 73.10
C ASP A 543 -19.60 -16.07 74.08
N GLN A 544 -18.37 -16.42 73.67
CA GLN A 544 -17.39 -17.09 74.53
C GLN A 544 -16.92 -16.20 75.69
N ASP A 545 -16.60 -14.93 75.41
CA ASP A 545 -16.18 -13.93 76.40
C ASP A 545 -17.30 -13.61 77.41
N ALA A 546 -18.56 -13.52 76.96
CA ALA A 546 -19.72 -13.38 77.84
C ALA A 546 -19.85 -14.55 78.83
N ARG A 547 -19.68 -15.81 78.36
CA ARG A 547 -19.69 -17.00 79.21
C ARG A 547 -18.53 -16.99 80.22
N LEU A 548 -17.34 -16.52 79.82
CA LEU A 548 -16.19 -16.36 80.72
C LEU A 548 -16.42 -15.29 81.78
N ARG A 549 -17.05 -14.15 81.44
CA ARG A 549 -17.43 -13.11 82.41
C ARG A 549 -18.46 -13.58 83.43
N ALA A 550 -19.49 -14.32 83.00
CA ALA A 550 -20.49 -14.90 83.90
C ALA A 550 -19.82 -15.79 84.97
N ALA A 551 -18.99 -16.75 84.52
CA ALA A 551 -18.24 -17.62 85.41
C ALA A 551 -17.21 -16.87 86.30
N ALA A 552 -16.75 -15.69 85.90
CA ALA A 552 -15.90 -14.83 86.72
C ALA A 552 -16.68 -14.07 87.80
N ALA A 553 -17.89 -13.58 87.50
CA ALA A 553 -18.75 -12.89 88.44
C ALA A 553 -19.18 -13.80 89.61
N GLU A 554 -19.50 -15.08 89.32
CA GLU A 554 -19.80 -16.11 90.33
C GLU A 554 -18.63 -16.34 91.32
N ARG A 555 -17.39 -16.21 90.83
CA ARG A 555 -16.18 -16.27 91.70
C ARG A 555 -15.98 -14.98 92.49
N GLY A 556 -16.29 -13.82 91.91
CA GLY A 556 -16.16 -12.52 92.57
C GLY A 556 -17.07 -12.37 93.80
N THR A 557 -18.36 -12.67 93.65
CA THR A 557 -19.34 -12.60 94.76
C THR A 557 -18.99 -13.53 95.93
N THR A 558 -18.33 -14.65 95.64
CA THR A 558 -17.81 -15.58 96.66
C THR A 558 -16.66 -14.95 97.47
N VAL A 559 -15.85 -14.07 96.87
CA VAL A 559 -14.73 -13.39 97.54
C VAL A 559 -15.20 -12.18 98.34
N ASP A 560 -16.09 -11.34 97.81
CA ASP A 560 -16.53 -10.10 98.49
C ASP A 560 -17.18 -10.38 99.86
N LEU A 561 -17.92 -11.48 99.98
CA LEU A 561 -18.49 -11.98 101.24
C LEU A 561 -17.41 -12.28 102.31
N THR A 562 -16.18 -12.60 101.92
CA THR A 562 -15.06 -12.84 102.85
C THR A 562 -14.33 -11.56 103.27
N VAL A 563 -14.43 -10.48 102.47
CA VAL A 563 -13.78 -9.19 102.75
C VAL A 563 -14.56 -8.38 103.78
N LEU A 564 -15.89 -8.39 103.69
CA LEU A 564 -16.75 -7.63 104.62
C LEU A 564 -16.61 -8.08 106.09
N ASP A 565 -16.44 -9.38 106.33
CA ASP A 565 -16.14 -9.95 107.66
C ASP A 565 -14.78 -9.46 108.23
N ALA A 566 -13.84 -9.06 107.38
CA ALA A 566 -12.55 -8.50 107.81
C ALA A 566 -12.61 -7.00 108.12
N GLU A 567 -13.40 -6.22 107.37
CA GLU A 567 -13.50 -4.77 107.56
C GLU A 567 -14.19 -4.37 108.88
N GLU A 568 -15.23 -5.11 109.28
CA GLU A 568 -15.97 -4.84 110.53
C GLU A 568 -15.04 -4.93 111.76
N ARG A 569 -14.08 -5.86 111.73
CA ARG A 569 -13.02 -6.02 112.75
C ARG A 569 -12.11 -4.81 112.83
N LEU A 570 -11.83 -4.14 111.71
CA LEU A 570 -10.96 -2.96 111.64
C LEU A 570 -11.69 -1.68 112.11
N ALA A 571 -13.01 -1.58 111.86
CA ALA A 571 -13.83 -0.45 112.27
C ALA A 571 -13.94 -0.28 113.81
N ALA A 572 -13.72 -1.36 114.57
CA ALA A 572 -13.63 -1.30 116.02
C ALA A 572 -12.39 -0.52 116.51
N ALA A 573 -11.22 -0.72 115.86
CA ALA A 573 -9.95 -0.18 116.31
C ALA A 573 -9.82 1.36 116.15
N ARG A 574 -10.52 1.95 115.18
CA ARG A 574 -10.38 3.39 114.84
C ARG A 574 -11.05 4.36 115.82
N ARG A 575 -11.81 3.88 116.81
CA ARG A 575 -12.57 4.73 117.76
C ARG A 575 -11.73 5.31 118.91
N ALA A 576 -10.40 5.15 118.89
CA ALA A 576 -9.57 5.17 120.09
C ALA A 576 -8.95 6.53 120.52
N ASN A 577 -8.71 7.50 119.62
CA ASN A 577 -8.03 8.76 119.97
C ASN A 577 -8.27 9.91 118.96
N ALA A 578 -8.22 11.18 119.40
CA ALA A 578 -8.34 12.38 118.55
C ALA A 578 -7.82 13.69 119.20
N ARG A 579 -7.55 14.71 118.36
CA ARG A 579 -7.13 16.13 118.64
C ARG A 579 -5.64 16.31 119.02
N GLY A 580 -4.94 17.41 118.64
CA GLY A 580 -5.26 18.59 117.79
C GLY A 580 -4.36 19.81 118.16
N ALA A 581 -4.21 20.89 117.38
CA ALA A 581 -4.66 21.16 115.99
C ALA A 581 -3.45 21.59 115.08
N ASP A 582 -3.27 22.71 114.36
CA ASP A 582 -3.90 24.04 114.11
C ASP A 582 -3.49 24.54 112.68
N SER A 583 -4.02 25.66 112.12
CA SER A 583 -3.80 25.97 110.65
C SER A 583 -3.73 27.43 110.14
N GLU A 584 -4.21 28.47 110.84
CA GLU A 584 -4.60 29.75 110.20
C GLU A 584 -3.45 30.65 109.65
N GLN A 585 -2.19 30.32 109.88
CA GLN A 585 -1.05 31.17 109.52
C GLN A 585 -0.53 30.97 108.08
N LEU A 586 -0.96 29.92 107.36
CA LEU A 586 -0.52 29.67 105.98
C LEU A 586 -1.23 30.56 104.95
N ASP A 587 -2.55 30.70 105.06
CA ASP A 587 -3.41 31.14 103.93
C ASP A 587 -3.11 32.56 103.43
N HIS A 588 -2.75 33.47 104.34
CA HIS A 588 -2.37 34.83 103.97
C HIS A 588 -1.08 34.86 103.12
N SER A 589 -0.13 33.94 103.38
CA SER A 589 1.11 33.84 102.59
C SER A 589 0.87 33.25 101.21
N LEU A 590 -0.02 32.25 101.10
CA LEU A 590 -0.42 31.62 99.84
C LEU A 590 -1.14 32.60 98.91
N SER A 591 -2.04 33.44 99.44
CA SER A 591 -2.77 34.44 98.67
C SER A 591 -1.85 35.48 97.99
N LEU A 592 -0.77 35.88 98.66
CA LEU A 592 0.24 36.80 98.12
C LEU A 592 1.18 36.15 97.10
N ALA A 593 1.39 34.83 97.18
CA ALA A 593 2.16 34.08 96.20
C ALA A 593 1.39 33.91 94.88
N SER A 594 0.10 33.53 94.94
CA SER A 594 -0.75 33.27 93.77
C SER A 594 -0.79 34.47 92.80
N LYS A 595 -1.12 35.66 93.32
CA LYS A 595 -1.25 36.90 92.52
C LYS A 595 0.04 37.32 91.81
N ARG A 596 1.21 36.93 92.34
CA ARG A 596 2.51 37.17 91.68
C ARG A 596 2.78 36.16 90.57
N ALA A 597 2.39 34.90 90.77
CA ALA A 597 2.48 33.86 89.73
C ALA A 597 1.53 34.14 88.56
N GLU A 598 0.31 34.60 88.84
CA GLU A 598 -0.70 34.99 87.84
C GLU A 598 -0.16 36.09 86.89
N HIS A 599 0.36 37.20 87.44
CA HIS A 599 0.92 38.30 86.65
C HIS A 599 2.19 37.88 85.88
N ALA A 600 3.03 37.00 86.43
CA ALA A 600 4.19 36.47 85.74
C ALA A 600 3.79 35.57 84.54
N ALA A 601 2.77 34.73 84.72
CA ALA A 601 2.22 33.90 83.65
C ALA A 601 1.56 34.73 82.54
N GLU A 602 0.96 35.88 82.86
CA GLU A 602 0.40 36.82 81.89
C GLU A 602 1.49 37.42 80.98
N LEU A 603 2.56 37.96 81.57
CA LEU A 603 3.69 38.51 80.81
C LEU A 603 4.33 37.45 79.89
N ALA A 604 4.44 36.20 80.36
CA ALA A 604 4.94 35.09 79.55
C ALA A 604 4.04 34.78 78.34
N ARG A 605 2.71 34.83 78.48
CA ARG A 605 1.77 34.65 77.35
C ARG A 605 1.96 35.75 76.29
N HIS A 606 2.08 37.00 76.70
CA HIS A 606 2.27 38.13 75.77
C HIS A 606 3.61 38.07 75.04
N ALA A 607 4.69 37.66 75.72
CA ALA A 607 6.00 37.46 75.09
C ALA A 607 5.98 36.34 74.04
N ALA A 608 5.33 35.20 74.34
CA ALA A 608 5.20 34.08 73.40
C ALA A 608 4.41 34.44 72.13
N ALA A 609 3.35 35.26 72.26
CA ALA A 609 2.59 35.75 71.11
C ALA A 609 3.45 36.61 70.16
N LEU A 610 4.20 37.58 70.71
CA LEU A 610 5.14 38.41 69.92
C LEU A 610 6.22 37.58 69.23
N GLN A 611 6.73 36.53 69.89
CA GLN A 611 7.71 35.61 69.29
C GLN A 611 7.12 34.76 68.16
N SER A 612 5.84 34.36 68.27
CA SER A 612 5.12 33.68 67.19
C SER A 612 5.01 34.59 65.96
N ASP A 613 4.50 35.82 66.11
CA ASP A 613 4.20 36.67 64.96
C ASP A 613 5.46 37.17 64.25
N THR A 614 6.53 37.48 64.99
CA THR A 614 7.85 37.78 64.41
C THR A 614 8.43 36.60 63.64
N SER A 615 8.22 35.36 64.11
CA SER A 615 8.65 34.14 63.39
C SER A 615 7.88 33.92 62.09
N ARG A 616 6.59 34.31 62.04
CA ARG A 616 5.76 34.20 60.83
C ARG A 616 6.18 35.21 59.76
N LEU A 617 6.38 36.48 60.14
CA LEU A 617 6.84 37.52 59.22
C LEU A 617 8.20 37.16 58.59
N GLY A 618 9.15 36.66 59.39
CA GLY A 618 10.45 36.21 58.87
C GLY A 618 10.37 35.02 57.90
N ALA A 619 9.35 34.16 58.04
CA ALA A 619 9.10 33.07 57.09
C ALA A 619 8.57 33.60 55.76
N ASP A 620 7.59 34.50 55.78
CA ASP A 620 6.99 35.10 54.57
C ASP A 620 8.01 35.93 53.77
N ASP A 621 8.84 36.74 54.44
CA ASP A 621 9.96 37.47 53.82
C ASP A 621 10.96 36.51 53.13
N SER A 622 11.29 35.39 53.78
CA SER A 622 12.19 34.38 53.22
C SER A 622 11.63 33.72 51.96
N ALA A 623 10.31 33.48 51.93
CA ALA A 623 9.61 32.90 50.79
C ALA A 623 9.54 33.88 49.61
N TYR A 624 9.33 35.17 49.88
CA TYR A 624 9.39 36.22 48.84
C TYR A 624 10.79 36.34 48.24
N ALA A 625 11.82 36.39 49.10
CA ALA A 625 13.22 36.44 48.68
C ALA A 625 13.70 35.18 47.94
N ALA A 626 13.08 34.02 48.18
CA ALA A 626 13.32 32.80 47.38
C ALA A 626 12.73 32.91 45.97
N ARG A 627 11.46 33.35 45.85
CA ARG A 627 10.77 33.53 44.55
C ARG A 627 11.46 34.56 43.66
N ALA A 628 11.91 35.68 44.23
CA ALA A 628 12.63 36.72 43.50
C ALA A 628 13.95 36.23 42.87
N ARG A 629 14.68 35.33 43.56
CA ARG A 629 15.92 34.73 43.03
C ARG A 629 15.64 33.76 41.88
N ALA A 630 14.65 32.87 42.04
CA ALA A 630 14.27 31.92 40.99
C ALA A 630 13.83 32.62 39.69
N LEU A 631 13.15 33.77 39.78
CA LEU A 631 12.79 34.57 38.60
C LEU A 631 14.04 35.12 37.88
N ALA A 632 14.97 35.72 38.64
CA ALA A 632 16.19 36.30 38.07
C ALA A 632 17.12 35.24 37.45
N GLU A 633 17.16 34.03 38.02
CA GLU A 633 17.88 32.88 37.45
C GLU A 633 17.27 32.43 36.10
N HIS A 634 15.95 32.45 35.97
CA HIS A 634 15.25 32.14 34.71
C HIS A 634 15.59 33.16 33.62
N GLU A 635 15.44 34.46 33.89
CA GLU A 635 15.75 35.51 32.92
C GLU A 635 17.25 35.51 32.51
N ALA A 636 18.15 35.04 33.38
CA ALA A 636 19.57 34.88 33.07
C ALA A 636 19.82 33.68 32.14
N ALA A 637 19.09 32.58 32.34
CA ALA A 637 19.15 31.41 31.47
C ALA A 637 18.62 31.72 30.05
N GLU A 638 17.49 32.43 29.94
CA GLU A 638 16.91 32.84 28.66
C GLU A 638 17.86 33.75 27.86
N ARG A 639 18.44 34.77 28.51
CA ARG A 639 19.44 35.65 27.88
C ARG A 639 20.68 34.90 27.39
N LYS A 640 21.11 33.87 28.12
CA LYS A 640 22.23 33.00 27.71
C LYS A 640 21.86 32.10 26.51
N ALA A 641 20.64 31.56 26.47
CA ALA A 641 20.16 30.74 25.37
C ALA A 641 20.02 31.55 24.07
N ALA A 642 19.48 32.77 24.14
CA ALA A 642 19.36 33.68 22.99
C ALA A 642 20.73 34.01 22.37
N LEU A 643 21.73 34.34 23.20
CA LEU A 643 23.09 34.63 22.72
C LEU A 643 23.76 33.41 22.06
N ALA A 644 23.50 32.21 22.57
CA ALA A 644 24.04 30.97 21.99
C ALA A 644 23.46 30.68 20.59
N ALA A 645 22.17 30.90 20.38
CA ALA A 645 21.54 30.82 19.05
C ALA A 645 22.16 31.84 18.08
N GLU A 646 22.29 33.10 18.51
CA GLU A 646 22.88 34.18 17.70
C GLU A 646 24.36 33.94 17.31
N THR A 647 25.07 33.07 18.04
CA THR A 647 26.39 32.58 17.62
C THR A 647 26.34 31.41 16.65
N ALA A 648 25.40 30.48 16.81
CA ALA A 648 25.24 29.33 15.92
C ALA A 648 24.86 29.76 14.49
N ASP A 649 23.91 30.69 14.35
CA ASP A 649 23.46 31.24 13.05
C ASP A 649 24.64 31.83 12.24
N ARG A 650 25.61 32.46 12.93
CA ARG A 650 26.81 33.04 12.32
C ARG A 650 27.86 32.00 11.93
N ASP A 651 27.90 30.86 12.58
CA ASP A 651 28.78 29.75 12.20
C ASP A 651 28.18 28.95 11.03
N GLU A 652 26.86 28.75 11.01
CA GLU A 652 26.16 28.15 9.86
C GLU A 652 26.31 29.01 8.60
N ALA A 653 26.10 30.33 8.69
CA ALA A 653 26.31 31.24 7.56
C ALA A 653 27.74 31.14 6.98
N ARG A 654 28.76 31.02 7.84
CA ARG A 654 30.17 30.86 7.44
C ARG A 654 30.50 29.45 6.91
N ALA A 655 29.71 28.44 7.25
CA ALA A 655 29.82 27.12 6.64
C ALA A 655 29.22 27.12 5.22
N LEU A 656 28.03 27.70 5.06
CA LEU A 656 27.34 27.83 3.77
C LEU A 656 28.14 28.63 2.73
N GLU A 657 28.86 29.67 3.15
CA GLU A 657 29.73 30.45 2.26
C GLU A 657 30.92 29.65 1.73
N LYS A 658 31.62 28.89 2.59
CA LYS A 658 32.71 27.97 2.19
C LYS A 658 32.23 26.89 1.23
N LEU A 659 31.07 26.31 1.53
CA LEU A 659 30.44 25.26 0.74
C LEU A 659 30.11 25.73 -0.69
N ARG A 660 29.59 26.95 -0.85
CA ARG A 660 29.39 27.57 -2.18
C ARG A 660 30.70 27.69 -2.96
N GLY A 661 31.77 28.14 -2.29
CA GLY A 661 33.11 28.22 -2.90
C GLY A 661 33.68 26.88 -3.36
N MET A 662 33.28 25.76 -2.75
CA MET A 662 33.61 24.42 -3.23
C MET A 662 32.81 24.05 -4.48
N THR A 663 31.48 24.27 -4.49
CA THR A 663 30.65 23.97 -5.69
C THR A 663 31.08 24.74 -6.94
N GLU A 664 31.55 25.97 -6.79
CA GLU A 664 32.05 26.77 -7.91
C GLU A 664 33.36 26.20 -8.50
N LEU A 665 34.17 25.51 -7.68
CA LEU A 665 35.38 24.80 -8.11
C LEU A 665 35.06 23.48 -8.81
N ASP A 666 34.14 22.69 -8.24
CA ASP A 666 33.74 21.39 -8.83
C ASP A 666 33.07 21.60 -10.20
N LEU A 667 32.19 22.59 -10.34
CA LEU A 667 31.57 22.97 -11.62
C LEU A 667 32.60 23.40 -12.69
N GLN A 668 33.74 23.97 -12.29
CA GLN A 668 34.83 24.32 -13.21
C GLN A 668 35.62 23.08 -13.68
N LEU A 669 35.71 22.03 -12.85
CA LEU A 669 36.34 20.75 -13.21
C LEU A 669 35.42 19.95 -14.14
N ASP A 670 34.14 19.82 -13.82
CA ASP A 670 33.14 19.13 -14.66
C ASP A 670 33.05 19.74 -16.06
N ALA A 671 33.08 21.07 -16.16
CA ALA A 671 33.11 21.78 -17.44
C ALA A 671 34.36 21.45 -18.27
N ALA A 672 35.51 21.23 -17.63
CA ALA A 672 36.76 20.87 -18.30
C ALA A 672 36.76 19.41 -18.79
N ASP A 673 36.19 18.47 -18.01
CA ASP A 673 36.08 17.06 -18.42
C ASP A 673 34.97 16.83 -19.46
N ALA A 674 33.83 17.53 -19.36
CA ALA A 674 32.81 17.54 -20.41
C ALA A 674 33.37 18.03 -21.76
N ALA A 675 34.25 19.03 -21.77
CA ALA A 675 34.93 19.50 -22.97
C ALA A 675 35.87 18.45 -23.59
N ARG A 676 36.56 17.64 -22.75
CA ARG A 676 37.42 16.53 -23.21
C ARG A 676 36.60 15.41 -23.87
N GLU A 677 35.49 15.00 -23.25
CA GLU A 677 34.65 13.92 -23.82
C GLU A 677 33.87 14.38 -25.05
N GLN A 678 33.46 15.66 -25.14
CA GLN A 678 32.90 16.22 -26.39
C GLN A 678 33.91 16.16 -27.55
N ALA A 679 35.20 16.45 -27.31
CA ALA A 679 36.25 16.31 -28.32
C ALA A 679 36.45 14.85 -28.75
N ARG A 680 36.33 13.89 -27.82
CA ARG A 680 36.39 12.45 -28.11
C ARG A 680 35.19 11.98 -28.94
N ILE A 681 33.97 12.39 -28.59
CA ILE A 681 32.75 12.06 -29.35
C ILE A 681 32.80 12.66 -30.75
N ALA A 682 33.36 13.86 -30.92
CA ALA A 682 33.57 14.46 -32.24
C ALA A 682 34.50 13.60 -33.12
N ALA A 683 35.56 13.02 -32.57
CA ALA A 683 36.50 12.14 -33.28
C ALA A 683 35.90 10.78 -33.71
N LEU A 684 34.75 10.36 -33.15
CA LEU A 684 34.09 9.09 -33.47
C LEU A 684 33.01 9.22 -34.57
N ARG A 685 32.65 10.44 -35.00
CA ARG A 685 31.58 10.66 -35.98
C ARG A 685 32.07 10.46 -37.42
N GLY A 686 31.64 9.36 -38.04
CA GLY A 686 31.87 9.06 -39.47
C GLY A 686 32.39 7.65 -39.76
N LEU A 687 32.78 6.90 -38.73
CA LEU A 687 33.28 5.52 -38.84
C LEU A 687 32.13 4.54 -39.14
N THR A 688 32.37 3.56 -40.03
CA THR A 688 31.43 2.44 -40.25
C THR A 688 31.40 1.49 -39.06
N PRO A 689 30.41 0.58 -38.91
CA PRO A 689 30.33 -0.33 -37.77
C PRO A 689 31.57 -1.21 -37.56
N ALA A 690 32.25 -1.62 -38.63
CA ALA A 690 33.49 -2.39 -38.55
C ALA A 690 34.68 -1.53 -38.07
N GLU A 691 34.77 -0.28 -38.53
CA GLU A 691 35.81 0.67 -38.12
C GLU A 691 35.59 1.18 -36.70
N ALA A 692 34.33 1.33 -36.27
CA ALA A 692 33.97 1.64 -34.88
C ALA A 692 34.36 0.51 -33.93
N LEU A 693 34.10 -0.76 -34.31
CA LEU A 693 34.59 -1.94 -33.58
C LEU A 693 36.13 -1.99 -33.54
N ALA A 694 36.81 -1.68 -34.65
CA ALA A 694 38.27 -1.63 -34.71
C ALA A 694 38.85 -0.50 -33.83
N ALA A 695 38.23 0.68 -33.82
CA ALA A 695 38.64 1.80 -32.97
C ALA A 695 38.42 1.49 -31.47
N GLN A 696 37.29 0.88 -31.11
CA GLN A 696 37.02 0.42 -29.75
C GLN A 696 38.02 -0.66 -29.32
N ALA A 697 38.29 -1.65 -30.19
CA ALA A 697 39.30 -2.68 -29.96
C ALA A 697 40.71 -2.09 -29.79
N ALA A 698 41.08 -1.05 -30.55
CA ALA A 698 42.35 -0.35 -30.40
C ALA A 698 42.47 0.39 -29.05
N THR A 699 41.41 1.04 -28.57
CA THR A 699 41.40 1.61 -27.20
C THR A 699 41.46 0.54 -26.11
N LEU A 700 40.80 -0.61 -26.30
CA LEU A 700 40.85 -1.73 -25.35
C LEU A 700 42.20 -2.48 -25.36
N ALA A 701 42.90 -2.51 -26.50
CA ALA A 701 44.26 -3.03 -26.61
C ALA A 701 45.30 -2.15 -25.89
N GLY A 702 44.98 -0.88 -25.63
CA GLY A 702 45.75 -0.01 -24.74
C GLY A 702 45.58 -0.31 -23.25
N ALA A 703 44.63 -1.17 -22.87
CA ALA A 703 44.38 -1.58 -21.49
C ALA A 703 44.91 -3.01 -21.22
N PRO A 704 45.50 -3.29 -20.05
CA PRO A 704 46.20 -4.56 -19.77
C PRO A 704 45.31 -5.81 -19.75
N ALA A 705 43.98 -5.67 -19.81
CA ALA A 705 43.03 -6.78 -19.87
C ALA A 705 42.71 -7.26 -21.30
N GLY A 706 43.01 -6.48 -22.35
CA GLY A 706 42.52 -6.74 -23.71
C GLY A 706 42.98 -8.05 -24.34
N ALA A 707 44.20 -8.49 -24.03
CA ALA A 707 44.80 -9.69 -24.63
C ALA A 707 44.05 -11.00 -24.29
N ALA A 708 43.60 -11.15 -23.04
CA ALA A 708 42.91 -12.35 -22.58
C ALA A 708 41.53 -12.53 -23.26
N PHE A 709 40.86 -11.43 -23.60
CA PHE A 709 39.56 -11.46 -24.27
C PHE A 709 39.68 -11.91 -25.74
N ALA A 710 40.73 -11.45 -26.43
CA ALA A 710 41.04 -11.90 -27.79
C ALA A 710 41.35 -13.40 -27.86
N GLU A 711 42.10 -13.92 -26.88
CA GLU A 711 42.42 -15.36 -26.80
C GLU A 711 41.19 -16.21 -26.47
N ALA A 712 40.30 -15.73 -25.61
CA ALA A 712 39.03 -16.41 -25.30
C ALA A 712 38.14 -16.55 -26.55
N LEU A 713 38.04 -15.51 -27.38
CA LEU A 713 37.30 -15.54 -28.65
C LEU A 713 37.89 -16.54 -29.65
N ALA A 714 39.22 -16.60 -29.77
CA ALA A 714 39.90 -17.56 -30.66
C ALA A 714 39.58 -19.02 -30.29
N ARG A 715 39.72 -19.38 -29.01
CA ARG A 715 39.41 -20.72 -28.47
C ARG A 715 37.94 -21.11 -28.69
N LEU A 716 37.02 -20.16 -28.65
CA LEU A 716 35.59 -20.38 -28.89
C LEU A 716 35.29 -20.74 -30.36
N GLY A 717 35.99 -20.10 -31.31
CA GLY A 717 35.93 -20.46 -32.72
C GLY A 717 36.50 -21.86 -33.02
N GLU A 718 37.62 -22.22 -32.40
CA GLU A 718 38.21 -23.57 -32.53
C GLU A 718 37.29 -24.67 -31.99
N ALA A 719 36.60 -24.42 -30.87
CA ALA A 719 35.62 -25.34 -30.29
C ALA A 719 34.46 -25.62 -31.25
N GLN A 720 33.92 -24.58 -31.90
CA GLN A 720 32.86 -24.72 -32.91
C GLN A 720 33.34 -25.49 -34.15
N ALA A 721 34.56 -25.21 -34.62
CA ALA A 721 35.18 -25.93 -35.74
C ALA A 721 35.51 -27.41 -35.42
N ASN A 722 35.67 -27.77 -34.15
CA ASN A 722 35.78 -29.17 -33.71
C ASN A 722 34.42 -29.87 -33.68
N ALA A 723 33.39 -29.23 -33.12
CA ALA A 723 32.04 -29.79 -33.07
C ALA A 723 31.48 -30.14 -34.46
N ALA A 724 31.69 -29.25 -35.44
CA ALA A 724 31.30 -29.51 -36.83
C ALA A 724 31.98 -30.76 -37.43
N ARG A 725 33.29 -30.95 -37.17
CA ARG A 725 34.08 -32.08 -37.66
C ARG A 725 33.66 -33.41 -37.04
N VAL A 726 33.29 -33.43 -35.76
CA VAL A 726 32.74 -34.63 -35.10
C VAL A 726 31.41 -35.04 -35.76
N ALA A 727 30.50 -34.08 -35.99
CA ALA A 727 29.20 -34.35 -36.58
C ALA A 727 29.30 -34.91 -38.03
N ASP A 728 30.31 -34.53 -38.82
CA ASP A 728 30.57 -35.15 -40.13
C ASP A 728 31.15 -36.57 -40.02
N ALA A 729 32.03 -36.82 -39.04
CA ALA A 729 32.56 -38.17 -38.79
C ALA A 729 31.44 -39.15 -38.38
N GLU A 730 30.51 -38.73 -37.54
CA GLU A 730 29.32 -39.50 -37.14
C GLU A 730 28.40 -39.79 -38.34
N ARG A 731 28.14 -38.80 -39.20
CA ARG A 731 27.39 -38.99 -40.46
C ARG A 731 28.06 -40.03 -41.36
N HIS A 732 29.38 -39.98 -41.48
CA HIS A 732 30.13 -40.93 -42.32
C HIS A 732 30.12 -42.36 -41.73
N ALA A 733 30.26 -42.49 -40.41
CA ALA A 733 30.17 -43.78 -39.71
C ALA A 733 28.78 -44.43 -39.87
N ALA A 734 27.71 -43.65 -39.73
CA ALA A 734 26.34 -44.13 -39.94
C ALA A 734 26.10 -44.62 -41.38
N ALA A 735 26.64 -43.92 -42.39
CA ALA A 735 26.55 -44.33 -43.78
C ALA A 735 27.29 -45.66 -44.05
N LEU A 736 28.48 -45.85 -43.46
CA LEU A 736 29.22 -47.11 -43.56
C LEU A 736 28.49 -48.28 -42.89
N ALA A 737 27.89 -48.06 -41.71
CA ALA A 737 27.11 -49.08 -41.01
C ALA A 737 25.88 -49.53 -41.84
N ALA A 738 25.18 -48.58 -42.48
CA ALA A 738 24.06 -48.89 -43.37
C ALA A 738 24.49 -49.77 -44.56
N VAL A 739 25.61 -49.44 -45.22
CA VAL A 739 26.16 -50.25 -46.33
C VAL A 739 26.57 -51.66 -45.89
N GLN A 740 27.05 -51.83 -44.65
CA GLN A 740 27.35 -53.15 -44.09
C GLN A 740 26.10 -53.98 -43.82
N GLY A 741 25.04 -53.39 -43.25
CA GLY A 741 23.74 -54.06 -43.09
C GLY A 741 23.16 -54.51 -44.43
N ASP A 742 23.13 -53.62 -45.41
CA ASP A 742 22.60 -53.86 -46.76
C ASP A 742 23.41 -54.90 -47.58
N HIS A 743 24.65 -55.18 -47.14
CA HIS A 743 25.46 -56.31 -47.61
C HIS A 743 25.10 -57.62 -46.89
N MET A 744 24.98 -57.61 -45.55
CA MET A 744 24.61 -58.79 -44.76
C MET A 744 23.22 -59.31 -45.14
N ASP A 745 22.22 -58.43 -45.30
CA ASP A 745 20.88 -58.81 -45.76
C ASP A 745 20.88 -59.40 -47.17
N ARG A 746 21.88 -59.08 -48.00
CA ARG A 746 22.09 -59.72 -49.30
C ARG A 746 22.68 -61.12 -49.15
N VAL A 747 23.64 -61.30 -48.24
CA VAL A 747 24.24 -62.61 -47.93
C VAL A 747 23.20 -63.56 -47.33
N THR A 748 22.39 -63.11 -46.37
CA THR A 748 21.31 -63.92 -45.74
C THR A 748 20.31 -64.41 -46.78
N ARG A 749 19.78 -63.52 -47.63
CA ARG A 749 18.83 -63.90 -48.71
C ARG A 749 19.43 -64.87 -49.73
N LEU A 750 20.74 -64.79 -50.01
CA LEU A 750 21.42 -65.76 -50.88
C LEU A 750 21.60 -67.13 -50.20
N ALA A 751 21.86 -67.16 -48.89
CA ALA A 751 21.93 -68.40 -48.12
C ALA A 751 20.56 -69.10 -48.03
N GLU A 752 19.48 -68.35 -47.79
CA GLU A 752 18.10 -68.85 -47.82
C GLU A 752 17.73 -69.44 -49.18
N GLN A 753 18.09 -68.75 -50.27
CA GLN A 753 17.86 -69.23 -51.64
C GLN A 753 18.66 -70.49 -51.99
N ALA A 754 19.85 -70.68 -51.40
CA ALA A 754 20.63 -71.91 -51.52
C ALA A 754 20.00 -73.07 -50.74
N LEU A 755 19.55 -72.83 -49.50
CA LEU A 755 18.89 -73.84 -48.66
C LEU A 755 17.53 -74.27 -49.22
N GLY A 756 16.79 -73.36 -49.87
CA GLY A 756 15.50 -73.64 -50.50
C GLY A 756 15.56 -74.49 -51.79
N ARG A 757 16.76 -74.83 -52.29
CA ARG A 757 16.95 -75.69 -53.47
C ARG A 757 17.89 -76.84 -53.12
N GLY A 758 17.33 -78.02 -52.90
CA GLY A 758 18.01 -79.25 -52.48
C GLY A 758 19.09 -79.77 -53.44
N SER A 759 20.21 -79.06 -53.52
CA SER A 759 21.47 -79.46 -54.14
C SER A 759 22.48 -79.76 -53.03
N SER A 760 23.42 -80.68 -53.27
CA SER A 760 24.41 -81.05 -52.24
C SER A 760 25.36 -79.89 -51.93
N ALA A 761 25.83 -79.83 -50.67
CA ALA A 761 26.71 -78.77 -50.20
C ALA A 761 27.96 -78.59 -51.08
N ASP A 762 28.50 -79.69 -51.63
CA ASP A 762 29.67 -79.68 -52.53
C ASP A 762 29.43 -78.85 -53.80
N ALA A 763 28.21 -78.88 -54.35
CA ALA A 763 27.86 -78.12 -55.56
C ALA A 763 27.82 -76.61 -55.25
N ALA A 764 27.23 -76.22 -54.12
CA ALA A 764 27.21 -74.84 -53.66
C ALA A 764 28.62 -74.32 -53.30
N TYR A 765 29.45 -75.18 -52.70
CA TYR A 765 30.85 -74.86 -52.35
C TYR A 765 31.72 -74.67 -53.60
N ALA A 766 31.63 -75.57 -54.58
CA ALA A 766 32.33 -75.43 -55.86
C ALA A 766 31.87 -74.18 -56.65
N GLN A 767 30.56 -73.90 -56.65
CA GLN A 767 30.01 -72.74 -57.37
C GLN A 767 30.40 -71.41 -56.71
N SER A 768 30.42 -71.33 -55.38
CA SER A 768 30.90 -70.14 -54.64
C SER A 768 32.41 -69.93 -54.77
N LEU A 769 33.24 -70.98 -54.75
CA LEU A 769 34.67 -70.89 -55.11
C LEU A 769 34.87 -70.34 -56.54
N SER A 770 34.04 -70.75 -57.50
CA SER A 770 34.08 -70.19 -58.87
C SER A 770 33.68 -68.71 -58.95
N ALA A 771 32.90 -68.21 -57.99
CA ALA A 771 32.49 -66.81 -57.90
C ALA A 771 33.57 -65.96 -57.22
N VAL A 772 34.14 -66.44 -56.10
CA VAL A 772 35.28 -65.80 -55.43
C VAL A 772 36.48 -65.70 -56.37
N THR A 773 36.78 -66.75 -57.13
CA THR A 773 37.86 -66.74 -58.13
C THR A 773 37.61 -65.71 -59.24
N ARG A 774 36.35 -65.52 -59.68
CA ARG A 774 35.98 -64.49 -60.67
C ARG A 774 36.05 -63.06 -60.11
N VAL A 775 35.73 -62.84 -58.84
CA VAL A 775 35.91 -61.54 -58.17
C VAL A 775 37.40 -61.23 -57.92
N ALA A 776 38.21 -62.27 -57.68
CA ALA A 776 39.66 -62.12 -57.55
C ALA A 776 40.33 -61.77 -58.89
N THR A 777 40.00 -62.46 -59.99
CA THR A 777 40.56 -62.13 -61.32
C THR A 777 40.08 -60.78 -61.83
N ALA A 778 38.86 -60.35 -61.48
CA ALA A 778 38.34 -59.02 -61.80
C ALA A 778 39.00 -57.86 -61.02
N ARG A 779 39.97 -58.12 -60.13
CA ARG A 779 40.68 -57.09 -59.34
C ARG A 779 42.16 -56.89 -59.70
N VAL A 780 42.66 -57.54 -60.74
CA VAL A 780 44.07 -57.41 -61.18
C VAL A 780 44.26 -56.25 -62.18
N THR A 781 44.02 -55.02 -61.72
CA THR A 781 44.75 -53.78 -62.11
C THR A 781 44.18 -52.57 -61.36
N PRO A 782 44.89 -51.97 -60.40
CA PRO A 782 44.57 -50.61 -59.97
C PRO A 782 45.05 -49.62 -61.06
N PRO A 783 44.20 -48.69 -61.55
CA PRO A 783 44.69 -47.60 -62.39
C PRO A 783 45.55 -46.67 -61.53
N SER A 784 46.78 -46.41 -61.97
CA SER A 784 47.73 -45.53 -61.28
C SER A 784 47.36 -44.06 -61.45
N VAL A 785 46.24 -43.64 -60.87
CA VAL A 785 45.78 -42.24 -60.86
C VAL A 785 46.57 -41.46 -59.81
N VAL A 786 47.86 -41.22 -60.12
CA VAL A 786 48.60 -40.09 -59.55
C VAL A 786 48.21 -38.83 -60.32
N ALA A 787 46.90 -38.53 -60.33
CA ALA A 787 46.44 -37.19 -60.57
C ALA A 787 46.77 -36.42 -59.28
N ALA A 788 47.94 -35.78 -59.25
CA ALA A 788 48.30 -34.90 -58.16
C ALA A 788 47.27 -33.76 -58.12
N VAL A 789 46.31 -33.84 -57.19
CA VAL A 789 45.54 -32.69 -56.76
C VAL A 789 46.52 -31.77 -56.05
N SER A 790 47.15 -30.92 -56.84
CA SER A 790 47.89 -29.79 -56.33
C SER A 790 46.96 -28.99 -55.42
N VAL A 791 47.33 -28.92 -54.14
CA VAL A 791 46.78 -27.89 -53.25
C VAL A 791 46.97 -26.55 -53.97
N PRO A 792 45.91 -25.75 -54.16
CA PRO A 792 46.06 -24.42 -54.75
C PRO A 792 46.84 -23.55 -53.77
N SER A 793 48.16 -23.54 -53.93
CA SER A 793 49.03 -22.56 -53.30
C SER A 793 48.59 -21.20 -53.81
N ALA A 794 48.10 -20.36 -52.91
CA ALA A 794 47.55 -19.04 -53.23
C ALA A 794 48.67 -18.00 -53.48
N GLU A 795 49.64 -18.37 -54.31
CA GLU A 795 50.68 -17.50 -54.83
C GLU A 795 50.27 -16.94 -56.20
N GLY A 796 50.60 -15.67 -56.46
CA GLY A 796 50.14 -14.94 -57.66
C GLY A 796 49.26 -13.72 -57.35
N GLY A 797 48.81 -13.58 -56.09
CA GLY A 797 48.29 -12.31 -55.59
C GLY A 797 49.42 -11.28 -55.46
N ALA A 798 49.34 -10.15 -56.18
CA ALA A 798 50.31 -9.08 -56.01
C ALA A 798 50.30 -8.57 -54.55
N PRO A 799 51.47 -8.32 -53.93
CA PRO A 799 51.53 -7.80 -52.57
C PRO A 799 50.98 -6.37 -52.53
N CYS A 800 50.20 -6.05 -51.50
CA CYS A 800 49.67 -4.71 -51.32
C CYS A 800 50.81 -3.68 -51.20
N LYS A 801 50.82 -2.65 -52.07
CA LYS A 801 51.83 -1.58 -52.09
C LYS A 801 51.96 -0.82 -50.76
N ALA A 802 50.97 -0.90 -49.87
CA ALA A 802 50.96 -0.23 -48.57
C ALA A 802 51.42 -1.11 -47.38
N CYS A 803 51.24 -2.43 -47.42
CA CYS A 803 51.49 -3.32 -46.26
C CYS A 803 52.10 -4.70 -46.60
N GLY A 804 52.39 -4.99 -47.86
CA GLY A 804 52.96 -6.27 -48.31
C GLY A 804 52.00 -7.47 -48.33
N ALA A 805 50.83 -7.38 -47.69
CA ALA A 805 49.88 -8.50 -47.61
C ALA A 805 49.40 -8.98 -48.99
N ALA A 806 49.29 -10.30 -49.16
CA ALA A 806 48.86 -10.92 -50.42
C ALA A 806 47.40 -10.59 -50.76
N LEU A 807 47.17 -10.02 -51.94
CA LEU A 807 45.83 -9.66 -52.42
C LEU A 807 45.16 -10.85 -53.12
N ARG A 808 43.85 -11.02 -52.94
CA ARG A 808 43.06 -11.92 -53.79
C ARG A 808 42.89 -11.27 -55.16
N ALA A 809 42.97 -12.06 -56.25
CA ALA A 809 43.03 -11.59 -57.65
C ALA A 809 41.78 -10.85 -58.18
N SER A 810 40.81 -10.52 -57.32
CA SER A 810 39.59 -9.77 -57.62
C SER A 810 39.19 -8.76 -56.52
N ALA A 811 40.08 -8.50 -55.54
CA ALA A 811 39.79 -7.61 -54.42
C ALA A 811 40.10 -6.14 -54.78
N ALA A 812 39.08 -5.28 -54.75
CA ALA A 812 39.24 -3.83 -54.97
C ALA A 812 39.94 -3.09 -53.81
N PHE A 813 40.04 -3.72 -52.63
CA PHE A 813 40.69 -3.16 -51.43
C PHE A 813 41.48 -4.26 -50.71
N CYS A 814 42.58 -3.90 -50.05
CA CYS A 814 43.37 -4.82 -49.26
C CYS A 814 42.67 -5.16 -47.94
N GLY A 815 42.26 -6.42 -47.77
CA GLY A 815 41.61 -6.90 -46.54
C GLY A 815 42.45 -6.84 -45.25
N ALA A 816 43.73 -6.46 -45.33
CA ALA A 816 44.63 -6.30 -44.19
C ALA A 816 44.90 -4.84 -43.80
N CYS A 817 44.60 -3.84 -44.65
CA CYS A 817 44.89 -2.43 -44.37
C CYS A 817 43.91 -1.42 -45.00
N GLY A 818 42.87 -1.87 -45.69
CA GLY A 818 41.86 -1.00 -46.34
C GLY A 818 42.34 -0.29 -47.61
N ALA A 819 43.64 -0.28 -47.92
CA ALA A 819 44.16 0.44 -49.09
C ALA A 819 43.53 -0.05 -50.41
N PRO A 820 43.11 0.86 -51.32
CA PRO A 820 42.55 0.50 -52.61
C PRO A 820 43.58 -0.19 -53.50
N VAL A 821 43.12 -1.16 -54.29
CA VAL A 821 43.94 -1.91 -55.25
C VAL A 821 43.79 -1.26 -56.62
N ALA A 822 44.84 -0.55 -57.04
CA ALA A 822 44.96 0.19 -58.30
C ALA A 822 46.12 -0.34 -59.16
#